data_AF-A0A8T6N7C4-F1
#
_entry.id   AF-A0A8T6N7C4-F1
#
_cell.length_a   1.000
_cell.length_b   1.000
_cell.length_c   1.000
_cell.angle_alpha   90.00
_cell.angle_beta   90.00
_cell.angle_gamma   90.00
#
_symmetry.space_group_name_H-M   'P 1'
#
loop_
_entity.id
_entity.type
_entity.pdbx_description
1 polymer ?
#
loop_
_entity_poly.entity_id
_entity_poly.type
_entity_poly.pdbx_seq_one_letter_code
_entity_poly.pdbx_strand_id
1 'polypeptide(L)'
;GWWESVNPDVITGWNVELFDIPYLCNRINKICGLNFMRALSPWKMVSEKWIDRMGRKDLTFDIAGITVLDYLDIYKKFTYTNRESYRLDVIADIELGQKKLDHSEFETFRDFYTNGWTKFVDYNLVDVDLVDMLEEKMKLIDLVMLMAYDAKCNYTDTFSQVRLWDVIIYNYLHKQNIVLPLMVRSDKDDQYAGAYVKEPVPGSYDWVVSFDLNSLYPSLIRFLNISPETLLPGMHPEVQGRPVELLIDKKTDLTTEDDICVAANGAMFSKEKTGMMPTLVAKMYKERVAYKKEMLRLKQKLEDLENRMKRGEKGLEDEHAQCVKDVTKYSNFQMVRKICLNSLYGALGNQYFRHYKLENAEAITLTGQVAIRWIERKLNEYVNEILQTEGKDYVIASDTDSIYLNLGSLVASVPSLQHAPRERIVDVLNQLCQSKIEPFIDKSYKELSDYLQCYEETLVMKRECIADRGIWTAKKRYILNVWDNEGVRYEEPKLKMMGIEAVRSSTPAPVRQYIKDALNIIMNGTEEQLIRFIDSTRAGLNELSPEQLAFPRSANNLHKFMSPATLYTKGTPMQVRAAILFNHYLKENKLTNKYNVINDGEKIKYIFLKKPNPIGENVIAFISELPREFQLTPYIDYDTMFTKSFLDPLKVILDVIGWKTETVATLDDFFS
;
A
#
# COMPACT_ATOMS: atom_id res chain seq x y z
N GLY A 1 24.57 -35.84 -4.24
CA GLY A 1 25.28 -34.71 -3.57
C GLY A 1 24.41 -34.10 -2.49
N TRP A 2 24.89 -33.09 -1.73
CA TRP A 2 24.12 -32.46 -0.63
C TRP A 2 22.70 -32.02 -1.05
N TRP A 3 22.57 -31.39 -2.22
CA TRP A 3 21.27 -30.97 -2.78
C TRP A 3 20.26 -32.11 -2.91
N GLU A 4 20.71 -33.26 -3.43
CA GLU A 4 19.87 -34.45 -3.60
C GLU A 4 19.50 -35.10 -2.26
N SER A 5 20.33 -34.95 -1.22
CA SER A 5 20.00 -35.45 0.12
C SER A 5 19.02 -34.56 0.87
N VAL A 6 19.02 -33.25 0.62
CA VAL A 6 18.06 -32.30 1.20
C VAL A 6 16.72 -32.39 0.49
N ASN A 7 16.72 -32.57 -0.83
CA ASN A 7 15.53 -32.66 -1.69
C ASN A 7 14.49 -31.56 -1.40
N PRO A 8 14.85 -30.26 -1.61
CA PRO A 8 14.01 -29.15 -1.19
C PRO A 8 12.73 -29.03 -2.02
N ASP A 9 11.58 -28.87 -1.37
CA ASP A 9 10.30 -28.58 -2.04
C ASP A 9 10.20 -27.12 -2.49
N VAL A 10 10.79 -26.22 -1.69
CA VAL A 10 10.79 -24.77 -1.89
C VAL A 10 12.20 -24.23 -1.77
N ILE A 11 12.59 -23.37 -2.70
CA ILE A 11 13.80 -22.56 -2.62
C ILE A 11 13.37 -21.11 -2.45
N THR A 12 13.89 -20.45 -1.43
CA THR A 12 13.69 -19.02 -1.20
C THR A 12 15.02 -18.32 -0.92
N GLY A 13 14.96 -17.00 -0.82
CA GLY A 13 16.10 -16.10 -0.64
C GLY A 13 15.77 -14.74 -1.24
N TRP A 14 16.75 -13.85 -1.28
CA TRP A 14 16.55 -12.48 -1.77
C TRP A 14 17.07 -12.32 -3.20
N ASN A 15 16.17 -12.20 -4.19
CA ASN A 15 16.50 -12.11 -5.62
C ASN A 15 17.04 -13.44 -6.23
N VAL A 16 16.65 -14.57 -5.66
CA VAL A 16 17.10 -15.91 -6.08
C VAL A 16 16.59 -16.31 -7.46
N GLU A 17 15.39 -15.88 -7.87
CA GLU A 17 14.79 -16.28 -9.15
C GLU A 17 15.52 -15.66 -10.34
N LEU A 18 16.04 -14.44 -10.17
CA LEU A 18 16.67 -13.66 -11.24
C LEU A 18 18.20 -13.62 -11.17
N PHE A 19 18.80 -14.07 -10.07
CA PHE A 19 20.26 -14.05 -9.92
C PHE A 19 20.82 -15.42 -9.53
N ASP A 20 20.54 -15.91 -8.33
CA ASP A 20 21.22 -17.09 -7.79
C ASP A 20 20.93 -18.35 -8.61
N ILE A 21 19.67 -18.63 -8.93
CA ILE A 21 19.29 -19.80 -9.72
C ILE A 21 19.86 -19.73 -11.14
N PRO A 22 19.67 -18.65 -11.92
CA PRO A 22 20.29 -18.51 -13.24
C PRO A 22 21.81 -18.67 -13.22
N TYR A 23 22.47 -18.09 -12.22
CA TYR A 23 23.92 -18.16 -12.08
C TYR A 23 24.37 -19.59 -11.80
N LEU A 24 23.74 -20.27 -10.83
CA LEU A 24 24.07 -21.64 -10.45
C LEU A 24 23.81 -22.63 -11.58
N CYS A 25 22.64 -22.59 -12.23
CA CYS A 25 22.31 -23.49 -13.34
C CYS A 25 23.31 -23.34 -14.49
N ASN A 26 23.60 -22.10 -14.91
CA ASN A 26 24.57 -21.84 -15.98
C ASN A 26 26.00 -22.23 -15.58
N ARG A 27 26.41 -21.95 -14.34
CA ARG A 27 27.75 -22.28 -13.85
C ARG A 27 27.96 -23.79 -13.76
N ILE A 28 26.99 -24.53 -13.24
CA ILE A 28 27.00 -25.99 -13.17
C ILE A 28 27.03 -26.58 -14.58
N ASN A 29 26.20 -26.09 -15.49
CA ASN A 29 26.21 -26.56 -16.88
C ASN A 29 27.56 -26.30 -17.56
N LYS A 30 28.17 -25.13 -17.31
CA LYS A 30 29.46 -24.75 -17.90
C LYS A 30 30.64 -25.58 -17.37
N ILE A 31 30.67 -25.91 -16.08
CA ILE A 31 31.79 -26.65 -15.46
C ILE A 31 31.56 -28.16 -15.51
N CYS A 32 30.39 -28.60 -15.05
CA CYS A 32 30.09 -30.00 -14.79
C CYS A 32 29.29 -30.64 -15.92
N GLY A 33 28.64 -29.83 -16.78
CA GLY A 33 27.81 -30.30 -17.87
C GLY A 33 26.32 -30.45 -17.52
N LEU A 34 25.53 -30.70 -18.57
CA LEU A 34 24.07 -30.69 -18.52
C LEU A 34 23.46 -31.71 -17.54
N ASN A 35 24.08 -32.89 -17.41
CA ASN A 35 23.57 -33.95 -16.53
C ASN A 35 23.58 -33.52 -15.06
N PHE A 36 24.60 -32.79 -14.63
CA PHE A 36 24.68 -32.25 -13.27
C PHE A 36 23.71 -31.08 -13.07
N MET A 37 23.50 -30.25 -14.08
CA MET A 37 22.46 -29.20 -14.02
C MET A 37 21.07 -29.81 -13.85
N ARG A 38 20.76 -30.85 -14.64
CA ARG A 38 19.49 -31.59 -14.52
C ARG A 38 19.35 -32.25 -13.15
N ALA A 39 20.44 -32.62 -12.48
CA ALA A 39 20.39 -33.20 -11.15
C ALA A 39 19.84 -32.25 -10.06
N LEU A 40 19.73 -30.95 -10.35
CA LEU A 40 19.04 -29.99 -9.48
C LEU A 40 17.54 -30.27 -9.36
N SER A 41 16.93 -30.88 -10.38
CA SER A 41 15.53 -31.30 -10.35
C SER A 41 15.40 -32.75 -9.89
N PRO A 42 14.46 -33.09 -9.00
CA PRO A 42 14.14 -34.47 -8.66
C PRO A 42 13.68 -35.28 -9.87
N TRP A 43 13.09 -34.63 -10.88
CA TRP A 43 12.64 -35.26 -12.14
C TRP A 43 13.69 -35.18 -13.25
N LYS A 44 14.89 -34.68 -12.94
CA LYS A 44 15.97 -34.45 -13.90
C LYS A 44 15.56 -33.54 -15.08
N MET A 45 14.59 -32.65 -14.83
CA MET A 45 14.04 -31.70 -15.80
C MET A 45 14.31 -30.28 -15.33
N VAL A 46 15.19 -29.59 -16.06
CA VAL A 46 15.51 -28.17 -15.86
C VAL A 46 15.43 -27.50 -17.22
N SER A 47 14.64 -26.42 -17.31
CA SER A 47 14.41 -25.70 -18.56
C SER A 47 14.61 -24.20 -18.38
N GLU A 48 15.12 -23.54 -19.42
CA GLU A 48 15.24 -22.08 -19.44
C GLU A 48 13.87 -21.44 -19.61
N LYS A 49 13.62 -20.37 -18.85
CA LYS A 49 12.40 -19.60 -18.90
C LYS A 49 12.76 -18.13 -19.00
N TRP A 50 12.19 -17.44 -19.99
CA TRP A 50 12.37 -16.01 -20.17
C TRP A 50 11.14 -15.28 -19.64
N ILE A 51 11.35 -14.34 -18.72
CA ILE A 51 10.29 -13.53 -18.12
C ILE A 51 10.42 -12.11 -18.65
N ASP A 52 9.30 -11.52 -19.10
CA ASP A 52 9.24 -10.11 -19.46
C ASP A 52 8.85 -9.28 -18.24
N ARG A 53 9.76 -8.39 -17.80
CA ARG A 53 9.49 -7.38 -16.76
C ARG A 53 9.82 -6.00 -17.34
N MET A 54 8.80 -5.15 -17.44
CA MET A 54 8.95 -3.75 -17.87
C MET A 54 9.67 -3.59 -19.23
N GLY A 55 9.45 -4.52 -20.18
CA GLY A 55 10.08 -4.49 -21.51
C GLY A 55 11.48 -5.10 -21.56
N ARG A 56 11.97 -5.66 -20.44
CA ARG A 56 13.22 -6.41 -20.34
C ARG A 56 12.92 -7.90 -20.25
N LYS A 57 13.65 -8.70 -21.03
CA LYS A 57 13.65 -10.16 -20.92
C LYS A 57 14.74 -10.60 -19.96
N ASP A 58 14.34 -11.12 -18.80
CA ASP A 58 15.25 -11.72 -17.84
C ASP A 58 15.18 -13.25 -17.93
N LEU A 59 16.36 -13.88 -17.84
CA LEU A 59 16.50 -15.33 -17.85
C LEU A 59 16.27 -15.87 -16.44
N THR A 60 15.42 -16.88 -16.34
CA THR A 60 15.30 -17.76 -15.17
C THR A 60 15.30 -19.23 -15.59
N PHE A 61 15.23 -20.14 -14.61
CA PHE A 61 15.13 -21.57 -14.84
C PHE A 61 13.91 -22.15 -14.13
N ASP A 62 13.18 -23.00 -14.84
CA ASP A 62 12.15 -23.87 -14.26
C ASP A 62 12.78 -25.20 -13.87
N ILE A 63 12.81 -25.49 -12.57
CA ILE A 63 13.37 -26.70 -11.97
C ILE A 63 12.20 -27.60 -11.59
N ALA A 64 11.83 -28.54 -12.45
CA ALA A 64 10.60 -29.30 -12.26
C ALA A 64 10.62 -30.09 -10.95
N GLY A 65 9.53 -30.00 -10.19
CA GLY A 65 9.41 -30.61 -8.86
C GLY A 65 9.91 -29.75 -7.70
N ILE A 66 10.47 -28.57 -7.96
CA ILE A 66 10.88 -27.62 -6.91
C ILE A 66 10.26 -26.26 -7.21
N THR A 67 9.70 -25.61 -6.18
CA THR A 67 9.12 -24.27 -6.33
C THR A 67 10.12 -23.21 -5.90
N VAL A 68 10.42 -22.29 -6.82
CA VAL A 68 11.18 -21.08 -6.49
C VAL A 68 10.21 -20.03 -5.96
N LEU A 69 10.37 -19.65 -4.69
CA LEU A 69 9.62 -18.58 -4.04
C LEU A 69 10.57 -17.47 -3.62
N ASP A 70 10.83 -16.53 -4.53
CA ASP A 70 11.71 -15.39 -4.26
C ASP A 70 11.11 -14.46 -3.19
N TYR A 71 11.80 -14.34 -2.06
CA TYR A 71 11.32 -13.56 -0.92
C TYR A 71 11.15 -12.08 -1.28
N LEU A 72 11.98 -11.56 -2.19
CA LEU A 72 11.88 -10.20 -2.69
C LEU A 72 10.53 -9.96 -3.40
N ASP A 73 10.08 -10.91 -4.22
CA ASP A 73 8.82 -10.79 -4.95
C ASP A 73 7.61 -11.07 -4.04
N ILE A 74 7.73 -11.98 -3.06
CA ILE A 74 6.74 -12.15 -1.98
C ILE A 74 6.57 -10.84 -1.21
N TYR A 75 7.67 -10.24 -0.76
CA TYR A 75 7.68 -9.00 0.01
C TYR A 75 7.03 -7.86 -0.77
N LYS A 76 7.40 -7.66 -2.05
CA LYS A 76 6.79 -6.66 -2.92
C LYS A 76 5.29 -6.87 -3.11
N LYS A 77 4.85 -8.12 -3.23
CA LYS A 77 3.46 -8.47 -3.52
C LYS A 77 2.54 -8.28 -2.32
N PHE A 78 2.95 -8.75 -1.14
CA PHE A 78 2.03 -8.94 -0.01
C PHE A 78 2.16 -7.89 1.10
N THR A 79 3.21 -7.07 1.11
CA THR A 79 3.32 -5.97 2.09
C THR A 79 2.53 -4.73 1.67
N TYR A 80 2.20 -4.58 0.38
CA TYR A 80 1.54 -3.40 -0.19
C TYR A 80 2.25 -2.07 0.10
N THR A 81 3.54 -2.12 0.45
CA THR A 81 4.35 -0.93 0.73
C THR A 81 5.38 -0.72 -0.38
N ASN A 82 5.40 0.49 -0.93
CA ASN A 82 6.45 0.89 -1.84
C ASN A 82 7.66 1.31 -1.01
N ARG A 83 8.82 0.71 -1.25
CA ARG A 83 10.07 1.04 -0.56
C ARG A 83 10.95 1.92 -1.45
N GLU A 84 11.84 2.67 -0.81
CA GLU A 84 12.82 3.51 -1.53
C GLU A 84 13.84 2.65 -2.28
N SER A 85 14.24 1.55 -1.65
CA SER A 85 15.11 0.51 -2.14
C SER A 85 14.59 -0.83 -1.65
N TYR A 86 14.74 -1.86 -2.48
CA TYR A 86 14.43 -3.24 -2.13
C TYR A 86 15.71 -4.08 -1.98
N ARG A 87 16.84 -3.45 -1.66
CA ARG A 87 18.04 -4.19 -1.27
C ARG A 87 17.82 -4.82 0.12
N LEU A 88 18.36 -6.01 0.34
CA LEU A 88 18.16 -6.76 1.57
C LEU A 88 18.61 -5.99 2.82
N ASP A 89 19.73 -5.25 2.75
CA ASP A 89 20.21 -4.41 3.86
C ASP A 89 19.20 -3.32 4.25
N VAL A 90 18.61 -2.66 3.26
CA VAL A 90 17.61 -1.61 3.51
C VAL A 90 16.33 -2.19 4.07
N ILE A 91 15.86 -3.33 3.55
CA ILE A 91 14.64 -3.95 4.05
C ILE A 91 14.86 -4.55 5.44
N ALA A 92 16.00 -5.18 5.70
CA ALA A 92 16.36 -5.68 7.02
C ALA A 92 16.47 -4.55 8.06
N ASP A 93 17.01 -3.39 7.71
CA ASP A 93 17.09 -2.25 8.62
C ASP A 93 15.68 -1.70 8.95
N ILE A 94 14.83 -1.58 7.92
CA ILE A 94 13.45 -1.10 8.09
C ILE A 94 12.59 -2.06 8.90
N GLU A 95 12.67 -3.36 8.61
CA GLU A 95 11.79 -4.36 9.23
C GLU A 95 12.36 -4.92 10.52
N LEU A 96 13.67 -5.15 10.63
CA LEU A 96 14.31 -5.81 11.78
C LEU A 96 15.14 -4.85 12.63
N GLY A 97 15.46 -3.65 12.15
CA GLY A 97 16.45 -2.77 12.79
C GLY A 97 17.88 -3.32 12.71
N GLN A 98 18.13 -4.25 11.79
CA GLN A 98 19.42 -4.90 11.62
C GLN A 98 20.07 -4.50 10.30
N LYS A 99 21.39 -4.38 10.31
CA LYS A 99 22.19 -4.07 9.13
C LYS A 99 23.05 -5.25 8.75
N LYS A 100 23.40 -5.33 7.47
CA LYS A 100 24.42 -6.27 7.00
C LYS A 100 25.78 -5.95 7.62
N LEU A 101 26.66 -6.95 7.61
CA LEU A 101 28.07 -6.77 7.93
C LEU A 101 28.67 -5.69 7.01
N ASP A 102 29.14 -4.61 7.62
CA ASP A 102 29.85 -3.55 6.92
C ASP A 102 31.13 -4.12 6.29
N HIS A 103 31.44 -3.74 5.07
CA HIS A 103 32.65 -4.15 4.33
C HIS A 103 33.29 -2.95 3.64
N SER A 104 33.01 -1.74 4.13
CA SER A 104 33.48 -0.47 3.59
C SER A 104 35.01 -0.32 3.57
N GLU A 105 35.73 -1.16 4.31
CA GLU A 105 37.20 -1.23 4.25
C GLU A 105 37.75 -1.83 2.95
N PHE A 106 36.91 -2.53 2.17
CA PHE A 106 37.28 -3.11 0.88
C PHE A 106 36.68 -2.28 -0.26
N GLU A 107 37.50 -1.89 -1.24
CA GLU A 107 37.01 -1.05 -2.34
C GLU A 107 36.11 -1.81 -3.33
N THR A 108 36.28 -3.12 -3.44
CA THR A 108 35.50 -3.97 -4.37
C THR A 108 35.18 -5.33 -3.76
N PHE A 109 34.14 -5.99 -4.25
CA PHE A 109 33.82 -7.38 -3.85
C PHE A 109 34.96 -8.36 -4.14
N ARG A 110 35.77 -8.12 -5.18
CA ARG A 110 36.95 -8.95 -5.48
C ARG A 110 38.03 -8.79 -4.41
N ASP A 111 38.25 -7.56 -3.98
CA ASP A 111 39.18 -7.24 -2.90
C ASP A 111 38.71 -7.87 -1.59
N PHE A 112 37.42 -7.72 -1.26
CA PHE A 112 36.79 -8.35 -0.11
C PHE A 112 36.94 -9.89 -0.09
N TYR A 113 36.68 -10.55 -1.22
CA TYR A 113 36.86 -12.00 -1.35
C TYR A 113 38.33 -12.43 -1.15
N THR A 114 39.27 -11.65 -1.68
CA THR A 114 40.70 -12.03 -1.71
C THR A 114 41.39 -11.76 -0.38
N ASN A 115 41.07 -10.64 0.26
CA ASN A 115 41.77 -10.13 1.44
C ASN A 115 40.96 -10.27 2.75
N GLY A 116 39.66 -10.55 2.67
CA GLY A 116 38.72 -10.61 3.80
C GLY A 116 37.92 -11.91 3.90
N TRP A 117 38.49 -13.06 3.51
CA TRP A 117 37.77 -14.33 3.33
C TRP A 117 36.84 -14.73 4.50
N THR A 118 37.30 -14.67 5.75
CA THR A 118 36.46 -15.03 6.91
C THR A 118 35.22 -14.15 7.00
N LYS A 119 35.41 -12.82 6.90
CA LYS A 119 34.32 -11.84 6.93
C LYS A 119 33.43 -11.94 5.70
N PHE A 120 33.97 -12.35 4.55
CA PHE A 120 33.21 -12.63 3.33
C PHE A 120 32.26 -13.81 3.51
N VAL A 121 32.70 -14.88 4.18
CA VAL A 121 31.85 -16.04 4.51
C VAL A 121 30.78 -15.64 5.53
N ASP A 122 31.16 -14.94 6.61
CA ASP A 122 30.20 -14.46 7.63
C ASP A 122 29.16 -13.53 7.02
N TYR A 123 29.55 -12.65 6.09
CA TYR A 123 28.65 -11.78 5.33
C TYR A 123 27.61 -12.60 4.56
N ASN A 124 28.01 -13.70 3.93
CA ASN A 124 27.07 -14.56 3.20
C ASN A 124 26.11 -15.32 4.13
N LEU A 125 26.56 -15.72 5.32
CA LEU A 125 25.70 -16.34 6.33
C LEU A 125 24.65 -15.35 6.84
N VAL A 126 25.08 -14.13 7.21
CA VAL A 126 24.17 -13.07 7.67
C VAL A 126 23.11 -12.75 6.61
N ASP A 127 23.46 -12.76 5.32
CA ASP A 127 22.48 -12.55 4.25
C ASP A 127 21.36 -13.59 4.23
N VAL A 128 21.65 -14.84 4.58
CA VAL A 128 20.64 -15.92 4.70
C VAL A 128 19.85 -15.76 6.00
N ASP A 129 20.54 -15.51 7.12
CA ASP A 129 19.91 -15.33 8.43
C ASP A 129 18.92 -14.14 8.42
N LEU A 130 19.25 -13.05 7.73
CA LEU A 130 18.35 -11.90 7.59
C LEU A 130 17.03 -12.28 6.89
N VAL A 131 17.07 -13.15 5.88
CA VAL A 131 15.84 -13.61 5.19
C VAL A 131 15.03 -14.52 6.12
N ASP A 132 15.68 -15.39 6.89
CA ASP A 132 15.01 -16.24 7.88
C ASP A 132 14.32 -15.39 8.97
N MET A 133 15.03 -14.39 9.52
CA MET A 133 14.46 -13.45 10.50
C MET A 133 13.30 -12.62 9.92
N LEU A 134 13.37 -12.23 8.65
CA LEU A 134 12.25 -11.59 7.97
C LEU A 134 11.03 -12.52 7.93
N GLU A 135 11.22 -13.81 7.64
CA GLU A 135 10.14 -14.79 7.66
C GLU A 135 9.60 -15.05 9.07
N GLU A 136 10.47 -15.12 10.08
CA GLU A 136 10.04 -15.23 11.48
C GLU A 136 9.14 -14.08 11.91
N LYS A 137 9.44 -12.86 11.45
CA LYS A 137 8.64 -11.67 11.77
C LYS A 137 7.38 -11.55 10.91
N MET A 138 7.50 -11.72 9.59
CA MET A 138 6.45 -11.34 8.65
C MET A 138 5.57 -12.51 8.21
N LYS A 139 6.07 -13.74 8.30
CA LYS A 139 5.34 -14.98 7.98
C LYS A 139 4.70 -14.96 6.58
N LEU A 140 5.45 -14.50 5.58
CA LEU A 140 4.95 -14.30 4.23
C LEU A 140 4.99 -15.59 3.39
N ILE A 141 5.95 -16.48 3.64
CA ILE A 141 5.95 -17.81 3.03
C ILE A 141 4.76 -18.61 3.56
N ASP A 142 4.51 -18.55 4.88
CA ASP A 142 3.32 -19.14 5.49
C ASP A 142 2.03 -18.62 4.85
N LEU A 143 1.96 -17.31 4.56
CA LEU A 143 0.83 -16.68 3.86
C LEU A 143 0.63 -17.28 2.46
N VAL A 144 1.70 -17.39 1.66
CA VAL A 144 1.68 -17.97 0.31
C VAL A 144 1.25 -19.43 0.36
N MET A 145 1.83 -20.23 1.25
CA MET A 145 1.49 -21.64 1.41
C MET A 145 0.02 -21.81 1.81
N LEU A 146 -0.46 -21.02 2.78
CA LEU A 146 -1.85 -21.07 3.22
C LEU A 146 -2.82 -20.73 2.07
N MET A 147 -2.53 -19.71 1.28
CA MET A 147 -3.31 -19.37 0.08
C MET A 147 -3.33 -20.51 -0.94
N ALA A 148 -2.16 -21.09 -1.21
CA ALA A 148 -2.02 -22.15 -2.20
C ALA A 148 -2.78 -23.42 -1.80
N TYR A 149 -2.67 -23.85 -0.54
CA TYR A 149 -3.38 -25.02 -0.02
C TYR A 149 -4.89 -24.80 0.04
N ASP A 150 -5.34 -23.62 0.43
CA ASP A 150 -6.77 -23.29 0.47
C ASP A 150 -7.39 -23.29 -0.94
N ALA A 151 -6.69 -22.72 -1.92
CA ALA A 151 -7.12 -22.72 -3.31
C ALA A 151 -6.86 -24.06 -4.03
N LYS A 152 -5.95 -24.90 -3.53
CA LYS A 152 -5.39 -26.11 -4.17
C LYS A 152 -4.69 -25.80 -5.50
N CYS A 153 -3.81 -24.80 -5.49
CA CYS A 153 -3.00 -24.39 -6.63
C CYS A 153 -1.50 -24.48 -6.30
N ASN A 154 -0.63 -24.25 -7.29
CA ASN A 154 0.81 -24.17 -7.03
C ASN A 154 1.12 -22.88 -6.25
N TYR A 155 2.22 -22.86 -5.50
CA TYR A 155 2.59 -21.68 -4.71
C TYR A 155 2.77 -20.42 -5.58
N THR A 156 3.33 -20.56 -6.78
CA THR A 156 3.53 -19.45 -7.73
C THR A 156 2.22 -18.91 -8.32
N ASP A 157 1.14 -19.71 -8.35
CA ASP A 157 -0.17 -19.26 -8.84
C ASP A 157 -0.82 -18.21 -7.92
N THR A 158 -0.43 -18.19 -6.64
CA THR A 158 -0.93 -17.22 -5.64
C THR A 158 -0.56 -15.77 -5.97
N PHE A 159 0.47 -15.55 -6.80
CA PHE A 159 0.88 -14.22 -7.25
C PHE A 159 -0.04 -13.66 -8.34
N SER A 160 -0.82 -14.54 -9.00
CA SER A 160 -1.75 -14.19 -10.08
C SER A 160 -3.20 -14.25 -9.58
N GLN A 161 -3.85 -13.08 -9.54
CA GLN A 161 -5.27 -12.95 -9.15
C GLN A 161 -6.21 -13.80 -10.03
N VAL A 162 -5.95 -13.84 -11.34
CA VAL A 162 -6.78 -14.56 -12.32
C VAL A 162 -6.68 -16.08 -12.11
N ARG A 163 -5.46 -16.62 -12.10
CA ARG A 163 -5.20 -18.05 -11.86
C ARG A 163 -5.76 -18.54 -10.52
N LEU A 164 -5.53 -17.77 -9.45
CA LEU A 164 -6.03 -18.11 -8.12
C LEU A 164 -7.56 -18.32 -8.13
N TRP A 165 -8.31 -17.37 -8.70
CA TRP A 165 -9.77 -17.48 -8.77
C TRP A 165 -10.27 -18.54 -9.74
N ASP A 166 -9.61 -18.75 -10.88
CA ASP A 166 -9.97 -19.83 -11.82
C ASP A 166 -9.92 -21.20 -11.13
N VAL A 167 -8.88 -21.45 -10.31
CA VAL A 167 -8.74 -22.71 -9.56
C VAL A 167 -9.74 -22.82 -8.41
N ILE A 168 -10.01 -21.73 -7.68
CA ILE A 168 -11.03 -21.71 -6.61
C ILE A 168 -12.41 -22.06 -7.19
N ILE A 169 -12.79 -21.41 -8.29
CA ILE A 169 -14.09 -21.63 -8.95
C ILE A 169 -14.14 -23.04 -9.55
N TYR A 170 -13.08 -23.51 -10.19
CA TYR A 170 -12.98 -24.88 -10.67
C TYR A 170 -13.26 -25.89 -9.55
N ASN A 171 -12.55 -25.79 -8.42
CA ASN A 171 -12.72 -26.71 -7.30
C ASN A 171 -14.13 -26.65 -6.69
N TYR A 172 -14.76 -25.46 -6.72
CA TYR A 172 -16.13 -25.27 -6.24
C TYR A 172 -17.17 -25.93 -7.18
N LEU A 173 -17.08 -25.68 -8.48
CA LEU A 173 -18.00 -26.22 -9.48
C LEU A 173 -17.79 -27.72 -9.71
N HIS A 174 -16.55 -28.20 -9.68
CA HIS A 174 -16.21 -29.62 -9.80
C HIS A 174 -16.88 -30.46 -8.71
N LYS A 175 -16.95 -29.96 -7.46
CA LYS A 175 -17.67 -30.63 -6.37
C LYS A 175 -19.18 -30.77 -6.62
N GLN A 176 -19.73 -29.95 -7.51
CA GLN A 176 -21.13 -29.95 -7.90
C GLN A 176 -21.35 -30.67 -9.25
N ASN A 177 -20.31 -31.28 -9.81
CA ASN A 177 -20.32 -31.87 -11.16
C ASN A 177 -20.69 -30.87 -12.27
N ILE A 178 -20.37 -29.59 -12.08
CA ILE A 178 -20.59 -28.54 -13.09
C ILE A 178 -19.32 -28.34 -13.90
N VAL A 179 -19.46 -28.37 -15.23
CA VAL A 179 -18.36 -28.20 -16.18
C VAL A 179 -18.11 -26.71 -16.44
N LEU A 180 -16.82 -26.30 -16.40
CA LEU A 180 -16.43 -24.94 -16.72
C LEU A 180 -16.53 -24.65 -18.23
N PRO A 181 -16.94 -23.42 -18.62
CA PRO A 181 -16.90 -23.01 -20.01
C PRO A 181 -15.46 -22.87 -20.51
N LEU A 182 -15.27 -22.98 -21.83
CA LEU A 182 -13.99 -22.67 -22.47
C LEU A 182 -13.66 -21.19 -22.30
N MET A 183 -12.36 -20.88 -22.18
CA MET A 183 -11.90 -19.51 -22.07
C MET A 183 -12.04 -18.81 -23.43
N VAL A 184 -12.85 -17.76 -23.47
CA VAL A 184 -13.01 -16.92 -24.66
C VAL A 184 -12.03 -15.74 -24.54
N ARG A 185 -11.26 -15.48 -25.59
CA ARG A 185 -10.41 -14.27 -25.63
C ARG A 185 -11.32 -13.07 -25.83
N SER A 186 -11.14 -12.07 -24.96
CA SER A 186 -11.76 -10.76 -25.10
C SER A 186 -10.63 -9.75 -25.32
N ASP A 187 -10.86 -8.80 -26.24
CA ASP A 187 -9.97 -7.67 -26.43
C ASP A 187 -10.44 -6.52 -25.53
N LYS A 188 -9.50 -5.92 -24.80
CA LYS A 188 -9.77 -4.80 -23.90
C LYS A 188 -9.73 -3.50 -24.68
N ASP A 189 -10.90 -3.03 -25.11
CA ASP A 189 -11.00 -1.74 -25.82
C ASP A 189 -11.18 -0.54 -24.86
N ASP A 190 -11.76 -0.71 -23.67
CA ASP A 190 -12.17 0.43 -22.83
C ASP A 190 -11.58 0.44 -21.39
N GLN A 191 -11.24 1.64 -20.92
CA GLN A 191 -11.06 1.94 -19.49
C GLN A 191 -12.44 2.18 -18.88
N TYR A 192 -12.83 1.38 -17.89
CA TYR A 192 -14.09 1.54 -17.17
C TYR A 192 -13.95 2.44 -15.94
N ALA A 193 -15.07 2.97 -15.45
CA ALA A 193 -15.10 3.91 -14.35
C ALA A 193 -14.53 3.33 -13.04
N GLY A 194 -13.73 4.13 -12.33
CA GLY A 194 -13.11 3.73 -11.06
C GLY A 194 -13.95 4.05 -9.82
N ALA A 195 -13.30 4.08 -8.66
CA ALA A 195 -13.91 4.53 -7.40
C ALA A 195 -14.14 6.05 -7.38
N TYR A 196 -15.12 6.48 -6.57
CA TYR A 196 -15.34 7.89 -6.27
C TYR A 196 -14.41 8.35 -5.14
N VAL A 197 -13.90 9.57 -5.29
CA VAL A 197 -13.14 10.27 -4.24
C VAL A 197 -13.64 11.72 -4.21
N LYS A 198 -14.09 12.18 -3.05
CA LYS A 198 -14.51 13.57 -2.82
C LYS A 198 -13.30 14.50 -2.76
N GLU A 199 -13.39 15.70 -3.34
CA GLU A 199 -12.41 16.76 -3.09
C GLU A 199 -12.66 17.34 -1.68
N PRO A 200 -11.73 17.17 -0.73
CA PRO A 200 -11.88 17.77 0.59
C PRO A 200 -11.58 19.26 0.52
N VAL A 201 -12.30 20.07 1.29
CA VAL A 201 -11.90 21.46 1.51
C VAL A 201 -10.61 21.44 2.34
N PRO A 202 -9.49 22.02 1.87
CA PRO A 202 -8.27 22.07 2.66
C PRO A 202 -8.51 22.82 3.97
N GLY A 203 -8.14 22.22 5.08
CA GLY A 203 -8.37 22.80 6.41
C GLY A 203 -7.88 21.91 7.54
N SER A 204 -7.87 22.48 8.74
CA SER A 204 -7.81 21.72 9.99
C SER A 204 -9.21 21.51 10.55
N TYR A 205 -9.47 20.29 11.03
CA TYR A 205 -10.74 19.86 11.55
C TYR A 205 -10.55 19.22 12.92
N ASP A 206 -11.34 19.66 13.89
CA ASP A 206 -11.33 19.08 15.24
C ASP A 206 -12.35 17.93 15.33
N TRP A 207 -12.01 16.92 16.12
CA TRP A 207 -12.85 15.74 16.38
C TRP A 207 -13.38 15.08 15.11
N VAL A 208 -12.46 14.48 14.36
CA VAL A 208 -12.75 13.75 13.12
C VAL A 208 -13.00 12.28 13.43
N VAL A 209 -14.13 11.76 12.97
CA VAL A 209 -14.46 10.34 13.07
C VAL A 209 -14.55 9.75 11.67
N SER A 210 -13.85 8.66 11.41
CA SER A 210 -14.00 7.92 10.15
C SER A 210 -14.92 6.71 10.30
N PHE A 211 -15.67 6.46 9.23
CA PHE A 211 -16.50 5.27 9.06
C PHE A 211 -16.06 4.56 7.78
N ASP A 212 -16.01 3.23 7.79
CA ASP A 212 -15.52 2.42 6.66
C ASP A 212 -16.50 1.29 6.33
N LEU A 213 -16.76 1.08 5.05
CA LEU A 213 -17.55 -0.06 4.56
C LEU A 213 -16.75 -1.36 4.61
N ASN A 214 -17.28 -2.37 5.29
CA ASN A 214 -16.61 -3.64 5.40
C ASN A 214 -16.52 -4.35 4.04
N SER A 215 -15.32 -4.33 3.44
CA SER A 215 -15.03 -5.02 2.18
C SER A 215 -15.99 -4.61 1.05
N LEU A 216 -16.03 -3.32 0.72
CA LEU A 216 -17.02 -2.73 -0.20
C LEU A 216 -17.29 -3.59 -1.46
N TYR A 217 -16.26 -3.88 -2.26
CA TYR A 217 -16.45 -4.61 -3.52
C TYR A 217 -16.96 -6.05 -3.33
N PRO A 218 -16.37 -6.88 -2.45
CA PRO A 218 -16.97 -8.17 -2.09
C PRO A 218 -18.43 -8.06 -1.60
N SER A 219 -18.74 -7.04 -0.80
CA SER A 219 -20.09 -6.83 -0.30
C SER A 219 -21.05 -6.48 -1.44
N LEU A 220 -20.63 -5.68 -2.43
CA LEU A 220 -21.41 -5.35 -3.62
C LEU A 220 -21.65 -6.54 -4.54
N ILE A 221 -20.67 -7.46 -4.66
CA ILE A 221 -20.86 -8.72 -5.39
C ILE A 221 -22.05 -9.49 -4.81
N ARG A 222 -22.18 -9.55 -3.48
CA ARG A 222 -23.32 -10.18 -2.82
C ARG A 222 -24.59 -9.34 -2.90
N PHE A 223 -24.47 -8.02 -2.71
CA PHE A 223 -25.57 -7.06 -2.72
C PHE A 223 -26.41 -7.17 -4.00
N LEU A 224 -25.74 -7.27 -5.15
CA LEU A 224 -26.38 -7.34 -6.46
C LEU A 224 -26.50 -8.78 -7.01
N ASN A 225 -26.06 -9.80 -6.26
CA ASN A 225 -25.92 -11.18 -6.75
C ASN A 225 -25.05 -11.30 -8.03
N ILE A 226 -23.94 -10.56 -8.11
CA ILE A 226 -23.10 -10.47 -9.30
C ILE A 226 -22.41 -11.80 -9.59
N SER A 227 -22.79 -12.44 -10.68
CA SER A 227 -22.14 -13.64 -11.19
C SER A 227 -22.42 -13.78 -12.69
N PRO A 228 -21.54 -14.42 -13.48
CA PRO A 228 -21.78 -14.61 -14.92
C PRO A 228 -23.09 -15.31 -15.25
N GLU A 229 -23.56 -16.21 -14.40
CA GLU A 229 -24.77 -17.01 -14.59
C GLU A 229 -26.03 -16.39 -13.99
N THR A 230 -25.91 -15.27 -13.28
CA THR A 230 -27.03 -14.47 -12.75
C THR A 230 -27.23 -13.18 -13.55
N LEU A 231 -26.25 -12.77 -14.35
CA LEU A 231 -26.35 -11.63 -15.27
C LEU A 231 -27.42 -11.90 -16.35
N LEU A 232 -28.40 -11.02 -16.42
CA LEU A 232 -29.49 -11.06 -17.40
C LEU A 232 -29.09 -10.34 -18.69
N PRO A 233 -29.66 -10.73 -19.85
CA PRO A 233 -29.44 -10.02 -21.11
C PRO A 233 -30.12 -8.64 -21.09
N GLY A 234 -29.41 -7.63 -21.60
CA GLY A 234 -29.91 -6.25 -21.64
C GLY A 234 -29.56 -5.43 -20.40
N MET A 235 -29.89 -4.15 -20.44
CA MET A 235 -29.67 -3.21 -19.34
C MET A 235 -30.95 -2.43 -19.06
N HIS A 236 -31.08 -1.93 -17.84
CA HIS A 236 -32.22 -1.13 -17.42
C HIS A 236 -32.27 0.21 -18.17
N PRO A 237 -33.35 0.53 -18.90
CA PRO A 237 -33.40 1.65 -19.85
C PRO A 237 -33.26 3.02 -19.19
N GLU A 238 -33.75 3.18 -17.96
CA GLU A 238 -33.68 4.44 -17.22
C GLU A 238 -32.35 4.64 -16.48
N VAL A 239 -31.46 3.64 -16.47
CA VAL A 239 -30.16 3.70 -15.78
C VAL A 239 -29.01 3.69 -16.78
N GLN A 240 -29.12 2.89 -17.84
CA GLN A 240 -28.06 2.69 -18.82
C GLN A 240 -27.55 4.03 -19.38
N GLY A 241 -26.24 4.26 -19.25
CA GLY A 241 -25.57 5.46 -19.77
C GLY A 241 -25.94 6.76 -19.07
N ARG A 242 -26.66 6.72 -17.93
CA ARG A 242 -27.02 7.92 -17.17
C ARG A 242 -26.10 8.16 -15.96
N PRO A 243 -25.98 9.41 -15.49
CA PRO A 243 -25.17 9.74 -14.32
C PRO A 243 -25.71 9.08 -13.02
N VAL A 244 -24.79 8.65 -12.15
CA VAL A 244 -25.12 8.01 -10.87
C VAL A 244 -25.86 8.94 -9.89
N GLU A 245 -25.76 10.25 -10.10
CA GLU A 245 -26.47 11.30 -9.35
C GLU A 245 -27.99 11.10 -9.35
N LEU A 246 -28.56 10.62 -10.46
CA LEU A 246 -30.00 10.38 -10.54
C LEU A 246 -30.46 9.29 -9.56
N LEU A 247 -29.61 8.29 -9.32
CA LEU A 247 -29.86 7.25 -8.32
C LEU A 247 -29.71 7.81 -6.89
N ILE A 248 -28.69 8.63 -6.65
CA ILE A 248 -28.42 9.23 -5.34
C ILE A 248 -29.57 10.15 -4.90
N ASP A 249 -30.15 10.89 -5.85
CA ASP A 249 -31.27 11.81 -5.64
C ASP A 249 -32.65 11.14 -5.68
N LYS A 250 -32.73 9.82 -5.92
CA LYS A 250 -33.98 9.08 -6.15
C LYS A 250 -34.86 9.65 -7.28
N LYS A 251 -34.22 10.10 -8.36
CA LYS A 251 -34.89 10.64 -9.57
C LYS A 251 -35.13 9.60 -10.66
N THR A 252 -34.66 8.37 -10.45
CA THR A 252 -34.80 7.27 -11.41
C THR A 252 -35.85 6.29 -10.91
N ASP A 253 -36.77 5.89 -11.80
CA ASP A 253 -37.65 4.76 -11.53
C ASP A 253 -36.88 3.46 -11.82
N LEU A 254 -36.77 2.61 -10.79
CA LEU A 254 -36.10 1.31 -10.84
C LEU A 254 -37.09 0.16 -10.76
N THR A 255 -38.37 0.41 -11.03
CA THR A 255 -39.41 -0.61 -10.96
C THR A 255 -39.11 -1.72 -11.97
N THR A 256 -38.70 -2.88 -11.45
CA THR A 256 -38.55 -4.13 -12.19
C THR A 256 -39.40 -5.25 -11.57
N GLU A 257 -39.41 -6.43 -12.18
CA GLU A 257 -39.97 -7.63 -11.57
C GLU A 257 -39.26 -7.94 -10.23
N ASP A 258 -39.99 -8.52 -9.27
CA ASP A 258 -39.50 -8.71 -7.88
C ASP A 258 -38.22 -9.58 -7.81
N ASP A 259 -37.98 -10.40 -8.84
CA ASP A 259 -36.83 -11.29 -8.98
C ASP A 259 -35.64 -10.65 -9.73
N ILE A 260 -35.69 -9.36 -10.07
CA ILE A 260 -34.60 -8.65 -10.77
C ILE A 260 -33.97 -7.58 -9.87
N CYS A 261 -32.63 -7.57 -9.81
CA CYS A 261 -31.84 -6.55 -9.13
C CYS A 261 -31.13 -5.68 -10.18
N VAL A 262 -31.14 -4.36 -10.00
CA VAL A 262 -30.56 -3.39 -10.94
C VAL A 262 -29.33 -2.73 -10.33
N ALA A 263 -28.20 -2.85 -11.02
CA ALA A 263 -26.96 -2.17 -10.66
C ALA A 263 -26.92 -0.72 -11.20
N ALA A 264 -26.03 0.10 -10.65
CA ALA A 264 -25.92 1.51 -11.03
C ALA A 264 -25.43 1.76 -12.46
N ASN A 265 -24.86 0.75 -13.13
CA ASN A 265 -24.52 0.81 -14.56
C ASN A 265 -25.68 0.36 -15.47
N GLY A 266 -26.80 -0.05 -14.88
CA GLY A 266 -27.96 -0.59 -15.59
C GLY A 266 -27.90 -2.11 -15.80
N ALA A 267 -26.83 -2.80 -15.41
CA ALA A 267 -26.80 -4.26 -15.48
C ALA A 267 -27.87 -4.87 -14.56
N MET A 268 -28.53 -5.92 -15.03
CA MET A 268 -29.61 -6.60 -14.30
C MET A 268 -29.17 -8.00 -13.89
N PHE A 269 -29.51 -8.39 -12.67
CA PHE A 269 -29.14 -9.69 -12.09
C PHE A 269 -30.38 -10.41 -11.55
N SER A 270 -30.50 -11.70 -11.81
CA SER A 270 -31.58 -12.55 -11.27
C SER A 270 -31.41 -12.77 -9.77
N LYS A 271 -32.53 -12.79 -9.03
CA LYS A 271 -32.64 -13.15 -7.61
C LYS A 271 -33.17 -14.57 -7.40
N GLU A 272 -33.47 -15.32 -8.46
CA GLU A 272 -34.05 -16.67 -8.34
C GLU A 272 -33.12 -17.65 -7.61
N LYS A 273 -31.80 -17.49 -7.79
CA LYS A 273 -30.77 -18.31 -7.15
C LYS A 273 -29.53 -17.49 -6.82
N THR A 274 -28.86 -17.85 -5.72
CA THR A 274 -27.55 -17.27 -5.40
C THR A 274 -26.52 -17.68 -6.46
N GLY A 275 -25.78 -16.72 -7.00
CA GLY A 275 -24.67 -16.99 -7.90
C GLY A 275 -23.48 -17.66 -7.20
N MET A 276 -22.57 -18.24 -7.98
CA MET A 276 -21.34 -18.87 -7.50
C MET A 276 -20.40 -17.85 -6.85
N MET A 277 -20.25 -16.65 -7.43
CA MET A 277 -19.35 -15.63 -6.88
C MET A 277 -19.85 -15.11 -5.53
N PRO A 278 -21.14 -14.70 -5.37
CA PRO A 278 -21.70 -14.32 -4.09
C PRO A 278 -21.58 -15.43 -3.02
N THR A 279 -21.79 -16.70 -3.41
CA THR A 279 -21.66 -17.85 -2.50
C THR A 279 -20.23 -18.01 -1.97
N LEU A 280 -19.23 -17.95 -2.85
CA LEU A 280 -17.82 -18.04 -2.47
C LEU A 280 -17.39 -16.85 -1.61
N VAL A 281 -17.82 -15.65 -2.00
CA VAL A 281 -17.54 -14.41 -1.27
C VAL A 281 -18.15 -14.45 0.13
N ALA A 282 -19.41 -14.88 0.28
CA ALA A 282 -20.09 -14.96 1.57
C ALA A 282 -19.34 -15.88 2.54
N LYS A 283 -18.88 -17.04 2.07
CA LYS A 283 -18.06 -17.96 2.86
C LYS A 283 -16.75 -17.30 3.31
N MET A 284 -15.96 -16.77 2.36
CA MET A 284 -14.66 -16.17 2.66
C MET A 284 -14.78 -14.93 3.56
N TYR A 285 -15.84 -14.14 3.36
CA TYR A 285 -16.13 -12.97 4.19
C TYR A 285 -16.44 -13.36 5.63
N LYS A 286 -17.30 -14.38 5.85
CA LYS A 286 -17.61 -14.88 7.19
C LYS A 286 -16.36 -15.35 7.94
N GLU A 287 -15.51 -16.12 7.25
CA GLU A 287 -14.23 -16.57 7.81
C GLU A 287 -13.31 -15.38 8.13
N ARG A 288 -13.20 -14.41 7.22
CA ARG A 288 -12.40 -13.19 7.45
C ARG A 288 -12.87 -12.42 8.68
N VAL A 289 -14.17 -12.21 8.83
CA VAL A 289 -14.74 -11.48 9.98
C VAL A 289 -14.42 -12.20 11.28
N ALA A 290 -14.55 -13.53 11.32
CA ALA A 290 -14.20 -14.33 12.49
C ALA A 290 -12.71 -14.20 12.84
N TYR A 291 -11.80 -14.34 11.87
CA TYR A 291 -10.36 -14.19 12.09
C TYR A 291 -9.97 -12.77 12.49
N LYS A 292 -10.56 -11.74 11.87
CA LYS A 292 -10.31 -10.34 12.21
C LYS A 292 -10.76 -10.01 13.63
N LYS A 293 -11.93 -10.50 14.06
CA LYS A 293 -12.42 -10.32 15.43
C LYS A 293 -11.45 -10.90 16.45
N GLU A 294 -10.99 -12.13 16.22
CA GLU A 294 -10.04 -12.79 17.12
C GLU A 294 -8.68 -12.09 17.12
N MET A 295 -8.19 -11.67 15.95
CA MET A 295 -6.97 -10.86 15.84
C MET A 295 -7.07 -9.56 16.65
N LEU A 296 -8.18 -8.81 16.56
CA LEU A 296 -8.35 -7.56 17.30
C LEU A 296 -8.41 -7.80 18.82
N ARG A 297 -9.10 -8.85 19.26
CA ARG A 297 -9.13 -9.27 20.67
C ARG A 297 -7.72 -9.53 21.21
N LEU A 298 -6.91 -10.26 20.44
CA LEU A 298 -5.53 -10.57 20.80
C LEU A 298 -4.62 -9.34 20.72
N LYS A 299 -4.85 -8.41 19.79
CA LYS A 299 -4.11 -7.14 19.72
C LYS A 299 -4.37 -6.25 20.93
N GLN A 300 -5.62 -6.15 21.39
CA GLN A 300 -5.91 -5.42 22.62
C GLN A 300 -5.22 -6.08 23.81
N LYS A 301 -5.28 -7.42 23.92
CA LYS A 301 -4.57 -8.16 24.96
C LYS A 301 -3.05 -7.90 24.91
N LEU A 302 -2.46 -7.82 23.72
CA LEU A 302 -1.04 -7.53 23.53
C LEU A 302 -0.69 -6.12 24.00
N GLU A 303 -1.47 -5.11 23.63
CA GLU A 303 -1.28 -3.72 24.10
C GLU A 303 -1.38 -3.64 25.64
N ASP A 304 -2.37 -4.32 26.24
CA ASP A 304 -2.54 -4.37 27.69
C ASP A 304 -1.32 -5.05 28.38
N LEU A 305 -0.79 -6.13 27.80
CA LEU A 305 0.40 -6.82 28.28
C LEU A 305 1.65 -5.95 28.17
N GLU A 306 1.88 -5.30 27.03
CA GLU A 306 3.01 -4.40 26.82
C GLU A 306 2.99 -3.23 27.82
N ASN A 307 1.81 -2.68 28.10
CA ASN A 307 1.67 -1.61 29.08
C ASN A 307 1.92 -2.08 30.52
N ARG A 308 1.52 -3.31 30.87
CA ARG A 308 1.88 -3.94 32.16
C ARG A 308 3.39 -4.18 32.28
N MET A 309 4.03 -4.64 31.22
CA MET A 309 5.49 -4.83 31.17
C MET A 309 6.25 -3.49 31.33
N LYS A 310 5.79 -2.42 30.65
CA LYS A 310 6.35 -1.06 30.84
C LYS A 310 6.24 -0.56 32.28
N ARG A 311 5.19 -0.97 33.01
CA ARG A 311 4.98 -0.67 34.44
C ARG A 311 5.84 -1.54 35.38
N GLY A 312 6.68 -2.44 34.84
CA GLY A 312 7.66 -3.24 35.59
C GLY A 312 7.18 -4.60 36.07
N GLU A 313 6.03 -5.10 35.58
CA GLU A 313 5.53 -6.43 35.91
C GLU A 313 6.39 -7.53 35.24
N LYS A 314 6.86 -8.51 36.03
CA LYS A 314 7.75 -9.60 35.59
C LYS A 314 7.00 -10.91 35.40
N GLY A 315 7.52 -11.82 34.58
CA GLY A 315 6.93 -13.15 34.34
C GLY A 315 5.84 -13.16 33.25
N LEU A 316 5.79 -12.10 32.44
CA LEU A 316 4.85 -11.96 31.32
C LEU A 316 5.47 -12.35 29.98
N GLU A 317 6.75 -12.75 29.96
CA GLU A 317 7.52 -13.00 28.74
C GLU A 317 6.93 -14.14 27.89
N ASP A 318 6.56 -15.26 28.53
CA ASP A 318 5.96 -16.41 27.86
C ASP A 318 4.54 -16.09 27.34
N GLU A 319 3.74 -15.40 28.15
CA GLU A 319 2.39 -14.98 27.75
C GLU A 319 2.45 -13.98 26.58
N HIS A 320 3.38 -13.02 26.63
CA HIS A 320 3.64 -12.07 25.57
C HIS A 320 4.06 -12.79 24.28
N ALA A 321 5.06 -13.68 24.36
CA ALA A 321 5.54 -14.43 23.21
C ALA A 321 4.43 -15.28 22.55
N GLN A 322 3.59 -15.93 23.36
CA GLN A 322 2.45 -16.69 22.85
C GLN A 322 1.39 -15.76 22.23
N CYS A 323 1.09 -14.62 22.85
CA CYS A 323 0.14 -13.66 22.32
C CYS A 323 0.60 -13.09 20.97
N VAL A 324 1.89 -12.77 20.81
CA VAL A 324 2.49 -12.34 19.53
C VAL A 324 2.31 -13.41 18.45
N LYS A 325 2.56 -14.68 18.76
CA LYS A 325 2.35 -15.80 17.82
C LYS A 325 0.89 -15.91 17.39
N ASP A 326 -0.05 -15.81 18.34
CA ASP A 326 -1.48 -15.90 18.05
C ASP A 326 -1.98 -14.71 17.23
N VAL A 327 -1.54 -13.49 17.55
CA VAL A 327 -1.82 -12.29 16.74
C VAL A 327 -1.34 -12.50 15.31
N THR A 328 -0.12 -13.01 15.12
CA THR A 328 0.48 -13.25 13.80
C THR A 328 -0.32 -14.28 13.01
N LYS A 329 -0.69 -15.40 13.65
CA LYS A 329 -1.52 -16.45 13.04
C LYS A 329 -2.86 -15.91 12.54
N TYR A 330 -3.63 -15.23 13.39
CA TYR A 330 -4.94 -14.70 13.00
C TYR A 330 -4.83 -13.51 12.03
N SER A 331 -3.74 -12.75 12.09
CA SER A 331 -3.40 -11.75 11.08
C SER A 331 -3.21 -12.39 9.71
N ASN A 332 -2.45 -13.49 9.60
CA ASN A 332 -2.28 -14.22 8.35
C ASN A 332 -3.60 -14.80 7.82
N PHE A 333 -4.41 -15.43 8.69
CA PHE A 333 -5.70 -15.99 8.30
C PHE A 333 -6.66 -14.94 7.74
N GLN A 334 -6.79 -13.78 8.41
CA GLN A 334 -7.64 -12.71 7.86
C GLN A 334 -7.03 -12.12 6.60
N MET A 335 -5.69 -12.02 6.52
CA MET A 335 -4.99 -11.44 5.37
C MET A 335 -5.16 -12.29 4.12
N VAL A 336 -5.04 -13.62 4.20
CA VAL A 336 -5.36 -14.53 3.09
C VAL A 336 -6.75 -14.25 2.55
N ARG A 337 -7.75 -14.20 3.44
CA ARG A 337 -9.13 -13.92 3.03
C ARG A 337 -9.29 -12.52 2.44
N LYS A 338 -8.63 -11.50 3.00
CA LYS A 338 -8.62 -10.14 2.46
C LYS A 338 -8.04 -10.10 1.04
N ILE A 339 -6.91 -10.77 0.81
CA ILE A 339 -6.24 -10.85 -0.49
C ILE A 339 -7.15 -11.54 -1.51
N CYS A 340 -7.69 -12.71 -1.16
CA CYS A 340 -8.60 -13.45 -2.04
C CYS A 340 -9.80 -12.57 -2.40
N LEU A 341 -10.51 -12.02 -1.42
CA LEU A 341 -11.69 -11.17 -1.63
C LEU A 341 -11.40 -9.96 -2.53
N ASN A 342 -10.32 -9.22 -2.26
CA ASN A 342 -9.95 -8.05 -3.06
C ASN A 342 -9.49 -8.43 -4.47
N SER A 343 -8.84 -9.58 -4.62
CA SER A 343 -8.40 -10.08 -5.93
C SER A 343 -9.54 -10.53 -6.83
N LEU A 344 -10.71 -10.87 -6.29
CA LEU A 344 -11.87 -11.28 -7.11
C LEU A 344 -12.33 -10.14 -8.01
N TYR A 345 -12.46 -8.93 -7.45
CA TYR A 345 -12.78 -7.75 -8.23
C TYR A 345 -11.72 -7.50 -9.32
N GLY A 346 -10.44 -7.60 -8.96
CA GLY A 346 -9.35 -7.48 -9.92
C GLY A 346 -9.39 -8.53 -11.04
N ALA A 347 -9.83 -9.76 -10.73
CA ALA A 347 -10.04 -10.82 -11.72
C ALA A 347 -11.26 -10.54 -12.60
N LEU A 348 -12.39 -10.09 -12.03
CA LEU A 348 -13.61 -9.73 -12.78
C LEU A 348 -13.38 -8.59 -13.79
N GLY A 349 -12.45 -7.68 -13.50
CA GLY A 349 -12.03 -6.60 -14.42
C GLY A 349 -10.92 -6.98 -15.40
N ASN A 350 -10.48 -8.24 -15.44
CA ASN A 350 -9.35 -8.69 -16.26
C ASN A 350 -9.81 -9.53 -17.47
N GLN A 351 -9.51 -9.09 -18.69
CA GLN A 351 -9.84 -9.78 -19.95
C GLN A 351 -9.35 -11.24 -20.05
N TYR A 352 -8.30 -11.60 -19.30
CA TYR A 352 -7.75 -12.96 -19.28
C TYR A 352 -8.50 -13.89 -18.31
N PHE A 353 -9.46 -13.36 -17.55
CA PHE A 353 -10.28 -14.17 -16.65
C PHE A 353 -11.40 -14.86 -17.41
N ARG A 354 -11.58 -16.16 -17.15
CA ARG A 354 -12.59 -17.00 -17.82
C ARG A 354 -14.01 -16.45 -17.70
N HIS A 355 -14.29 -15.79 -16.57
CA HIS A 355 -15.59 -15.24 -16.23
C HIS A 355 -15.66 -13.72 -16.42
N TYR A 356 -14.76 -13.16 -17.23
CA TYR A 356 -14.73 -11.74 -17.53
C TYR A 356 -16.03 -11.27 -18.20
N LYS A 357 -16.64 -10.26 -17.60
CA LYS A 357 -17.79 -9.50 -18.09
C LYS A 357 -17.60 -8.05 -17.65
N LEU A 358 -17.53 -7.13 -18.61
CA LEU A 358 -17.30 -5.71 -18.31
C LEU A 358 -18.43 -5.15 -17.44
N GLU A 359 -19.66 -5.59 -17.72
CA GLU A 359 -20.88 -5.22 -17.03
C GLU A 359 -20.80 -5.55 -15.53
N ASN A 360 -20.18 -6.68 -15.17
CA ASN A 360 -20.00 -7.08 -13.78
C ASN A 360 -18.98 -6.19 -13.06
N ALA A 361 -17.87 -5.85 -13.72
CA ALA A 361 -16.85 -4.98 -13.14
C ALA A 361 -17.37 -3.55 -12.93
N GLU A 362 -18.09 -3.02 -13.93
CA GLU A 362 -18.71 -1.70 -13.85
C GLU A 362 -19.83 -1.63 -12.81
N ALA A 363 -20.67 -2.67 -12.73
CA ALA A 363 -21.73 -2.77 -11.72
C ALA A 363 -21.17 -2.60 -10.30
N ILE A 364 -20.03 -3.22 -9.99
CA ILE A 364 -19.36 -3.07 -8.70
C ILE A 364 -18.90 -1.62 -8.48
N THR A 365 -18.19 -1.05 -9.45
CA THR A 365 -17.61 0.30 -9.27
C THR A 365 -18.66 1.39 -9.14
N LEU A 366 -19.62 1.46 -10.08
CA LEU A 366 -20.63 2.51 -10.11
C LEU A 366 -21.61 2.38 -8.94
N THR A 367 -22.00 1.16 -8.55
CA THR A 367 -22.85 0.98 -7.37
C THR A 367 -22.10 1.34 -6.08
N GLY A 368 -20.79 1.12 -6.03
CA GLY A 368 -19.94 1.63 -4.94
C GLY A 368 -19.93 3.15 -4.86
N GLN A 369 -19.89 3.85 -6.01
CA GLN A 369 -20.01 5.32 -6.02
C GLN A 369 -21.37 5.79 -5.50
N VAL A 370 -22.46 5.11 -5.88
CA VAL A 370 -23.80 5.41 -5.37
C VAL A 370 -23.84 5.20 -3.86
N ALA A 371 -23.36 4.05 -3.36
CA ALA A 371 -23.39 3.71 -1.95
C ALA A 371 -22.64 4.74 -1.08
N ILE A 372 -21.42 5.13 -1.47
CA ILE A 372 -20.63 6.05 -0.66
C ILE A 372 -21.17 7.49 -0.69
N ARG A 373 -21.66 7.95 -1.85
CA ARG A 373 -22.25 9.30 -1.98
C ARG A 373 -23.65 9.39 -1.36
N TRP A 374 -24.38 8.28 -1.36
CA TRP A 374 -25.65 8.15 -0.66
C TRP A 374 -25.48 8.40 0.83
N ILE A 375 -24.55 7.69 1.46
CA ILE A 375 -24.34 7.83 2.89
C ILE A 375 -23.68 9.16 3.25
N GLU A 376 -22.84 9.73 2.37
CA GLU A 376 -22.32 11.10 2.50
C GLU A 376 -23.46 12.11 2.64
N ARG A 377 -24.42 12.07 1.71
CA ARG A 377 -25.60 12.96 1.74
C ARG A 377 -26.40 12.76 3.03
N LYS A 378 -26.73 11.52 3.38
CA LYS A 378 -27.53 11.18 4.57
C LYS A 378 -26.87 11.62 5.87
N LEU A 379 -25.54 11.45 6.01
CA LEU A 379 -24.80 11.90 7.19
C LEU A 379 -24.75 13.42 7.28
N ASN A 380 -24.59 14.12 6.16
CA ASN A 380 -24.68 15.57 6.14
C ASN A 380 -26.06 16.05 6.58
N GLU A 381 -27.14 15.47 6.06
CA GLU A 381 -28.52 15.76 6.48
C GLU A 381 -28.70 15.54 8.00
N TYR A 382 -28.24 14.39 8.50
CA TYR A 382 -28.36 14.01 9.92
C TYR A 382 -27.63 14.97 10.87
N VAL A 383 -26.39 15.35 10.55
CA VAL A 383 -25.62 16.24 11.42
C VAL A 383 -26.13 17.68 11.36
N ASN A 384 -26.60 18.14 10.18
CA ASN A 384 -27.27 19.43 10.07
C ASN A 384 -28.54 19.50 10.93
N GLU A 385 -29.34 18.43 10.94
CA GLU A 385 -30.55 18.34 11.77
C GLU A 385 -30.20 18.43 13.27
N ILE A 386 -29.19 17.66 13.73
CA ILE A 386 -28.76 17.67 15.13
C ILE A 386 -28.25 19.04 15.57
N LEU A 387 -27.46 19.69 14.72
CA LEU A 387 -26.82 20.98 15.04
C LEU A 387 -27.66 22.19 14.65
N GLN A 388 -28.86 21.97 14.10
CA GLN A 388 -29.74 23.03 13.60
C GLN A 388 -29.03 23.97 12.61
N THR A 389 -28.19 23.40 11.75
CA THR A 389 -27.54 24.13 10.65
C THR A 389 -28.18 23.77 9.32
N GLU A 390 -28.04 24.64 8.32
CA GLU A 390 -28.57 24.40 6.98
C GLU A 390 -27.44 24.41 5.95
N GLY A 391 -27.37 23.36 5.12
CA GLY A 391 -26.43 23.28 4.00
C GLY A 391 -24.95 23.17 4.37
N LYS A 392 -24.59 22.95 5.64
CA LYS A 392 -23.19 22.81 6.05
C LYS A 392 -22.67 21.41 5.74
N ASP A 393 -21.50 21.33 5.11
CA ASP A 393 -20.85 20.06 4.80
C ASP A 393 -20.00 19.60 5.99
N TYR A 394 -20.47 18.57 6.69
CA TYR A 394 -19.77 17.93 7.81
C TYR A 394 -18.92 16.75 7.34
N VAL A 395 -19.17 16.19 6.17
CA VAL A 395 -18.34 15.13 5.59
C VAL A 395 -17.12 15.76 4.92
N ILE A 396 -15.99 15.75 5.61
CA ILE A 396 -14.73 16.36 5.17
C ILE A 396 -14.23 15.71 3.88
N ALA A 397 -14.22 14.38 3.87
CA ALA A 397 -13.65 13.59 2.79
C ALA A 397 -14.39 12.25 2.64
N SER A 398 -14.33 11.72 1.43
CA SER A 398 -14.73 10.36 1.09
C SER A 398 -13.68 9.76 0.15
N ASP A 399 -13.15 8.59 0.50
CA ASP A 399 -12.17 7.87 -0.32
C ASP A 399 -12.65 6.44 -0.53
N THR A 400 -13.32 6.20 -1.66
CA THR A 400 -13.80 4.87 -2.11
C THR A 400 -14.87 4.23 -1.22
N ASP A 401 -14.50 3.81 -0.01
CA ASP A 401 -15.31 3.05 0.95
C ASP A 401 -15.36 3.69 2.35
N SER A 402 -14.54 4.72 2.60
CA SER A 402 -14.52 5.44 3.87
C SER A 402 -15.11 6.85 3.78
N ILE A 403 -15.71 7.31 4.87
CA ILE A 403 -16.18 8.69 5.11
C ILE A 403 -15.49 9.27 6.34
N TYR A 404 -15.10 10.54 6.26
CA TYR A 404 -14.52 11.31 7.36
C TYR A 404 -15.51 12.40 7.79
N LEU A 405 -16.06 12.28 8.99
CA LEU A 405 -17.08 13.15 9.53
C LEU A 405 -16.48 14.12 10.57
N ASN A 406 -16.74 15.41 10.41
CA ASN A 406 -16.37 16.45 11.37
C ASN A 406 -17.43 16.54 12.49
N LEU A 407 -17.05 16.14 13.70
CA LEU A 407 -17.89 16.26 14.89
C LEU A 407 -17.42 17.36 15.86
N GLY A 408 -16.47 18.21 15.47
CA GLY A 408 -15.97 19.29 16.31
C GLY A 408 -17.05 20.27 16.76
N SER A 409 -17.94 20.67 15.85
CA SER A 409 -19.09 21.53 16.20
C SER A 409 -20.05 20.85 17.19
N LEU A 410 -20.20 19.53 17.11
CA LEU A 410 -21.03 18.77 18.05
C LEU A 410 -20.40 18.72 19.43
N VAL A 411 -19.10 18.43 19.52
CA VAL A 411 -18.36 18.44 20.79
C VAL A 411 -18.43 19.83 21.44
N ALA A 412 -18.21 20.89 20.65
CA ALA A 412 -18.27 22.27 21.14
C ALA A 412 -19.68 22.67 21.61
N SER A 413 -20.74 22.13 21.02
CA SER A 413 -22.13 22.42 21.41
C SER A 413 -22.53 21.83 22.78
N VAL A 414 -21.77 20.87 23.30
CA VAL A 414 -22.05 20.20 24.58
C VAL A 414 -21.15 20.80 25.67
N PRO A 415 -21.68 21.63 26.59
CA PRO A 415 -20.85 22.36 27.56
C PRO A 415 -20.00 21.46 28.45
N SER A 416 -20.49 20.26 28.79
CA SER A 416 -19.75 19.30 29.62
C SER A 416 -18.53 18.69 28.93
N LEU A 417 -18.39 18.84 27.61
CA LEU A 417 -17.26 18.32 26.84
C LEU A 417 -16.18 19.37 26.55
N GLN A 418 -16.49 20.66 26.65
CA GLN A 418 -15.55 21.74 26.30
C GLN A 418 -14.25 21.73 27.14
N HIS A 419 -14.32 21.27 28.39
CA HIS A 419 -13.18 21.17 29.30
C HIS A 419 -12.89 19.73 29.75
N ALA A 420 -13.49 18.75 29.06
CA ALA A 420 -13.25 17.35 29.39
C ALA A 420 -11.86 16.90 28.91
N PRO A 421 -11.20 15.97 29.63
CA PRO A 421 -10.03 15.28 29.11
C PRO A 421 -10.34 14.61 27.76
N ARG A 422 -9.36 14.54 26.87
CA ARG A 422 -9.53 14.01 25.50
C ARG A 422 -10.09 12.59 25.53
N GLU A 423 -9.63 11.77 26.47
CA GLU A 423 -10.05 10.38 26.67
C GLU A 423 -11.56 10.29 26.88
N ARG A 424 -12.12 11.18 27.71
CA ARG A 424 -13.57 11.26 27.96
C ARG A 424 -14.34 11.65 26.70
N ILE A 425 -13.82 12.58 25.91
CA ILE A 425 -14.46 12.98 24.65
C ILE A 425 -14.46 11.82 23.66
N VAL A 426 -13.34 11.09 23.55
CA VAL A 426 -13.24 9.90 22.68
C VAL A 426 -14.25 8.84 23.11
N ASP A 427 -14.45 8.61 24.41
CA ASP A 427 -15.44 7.64 24.89
C ASP A 427 -16.88 8.05 24.56
N VAL A 428 -17.20 9.33 24.74
CA VAL A 428 -18.52 9.88 24.37
C VAL A 428 -18.75 9.79 22.87
N LEU A 429 -17.76 10.14 22.05
CA LEU A 429 -17.84 10.00 20.59
C LEU A 429 -17.99 8.54 20.17
N ASN A 430 -17.23 7.62 20.79
CA ASN A 430 -17.36 6.20 20.51
C ASN A 430 -18.77 5.68 20.82
N GLN A 431 -19.32 6.04 21.99
CA GLN A 431 -20.68 5.66 22.38
C GLN A 431 -21.73 6.28 21.45
N LEU A 432 -21.58 7.56 21.08
CA LEU A 432 -22.45 8.24 20.12
C LEU A 432 -22.45 7.52 18.76
N CYS A 433 -21.26 7.18 18.26
CA CYS A 433 -21.12 6.46 16.99
C CYS A 433 -21.85 5.12 17.05
N GLN A 434 -21.63 4.32 18.09
CA GLN A 434 -22.25 3.00 18.23
C GLN A 434 -23.77 3.04 18.46
N SER A 435 -24.25 4.02 19.24
CA SER A 435 -25.66 4.06 19.67
C SER A 435 -26.58 4.87 18.78
N LYS A 436 -26.03 5.80 17.97
CA LYS A 436 -26.82 6.72 17.14
C LYS A 436 -26.40 6.72 15.67
N ILE A 437 -25.12 6.99 15.39
CA ILE A 437 -24.66 7.19 14.00
C ILE A 437 -24.66 5.87 13.23
N GLU A 438 -24.11 4.78 13.78
CA GLU A 438 -24.12 3.47 13.11
C GLU A 438 -25.54 2.96 12.85
N PRO A 439 -26.50 2.98 13.81
CA PRO A 439 -27.89 2.63 13.51
C PRO A 439 -28.55 3.52 12.43
N PHE A 440 -28.20 4.81 12.37
CA PHE A 440 -28.68 5.70 11.33
C PHE A 440 -28.08 5.33 9.95
N ILE A 441 -26.80 4.99 9.91
CA ILE A 441 -26.11 4.50 8.72
C ILE A 441 -26.77 3.20 8.24
N ASP A 442 -27.01 2.24 9.13
CA ASP A 442 -27.65 0.96 8.82
C ASP A 442 -29.06 1.18 8.23
N LYS A 443 -29.86 2.08 8.83
CA LYS A 443 -31.17 2.48 8.29
C LYS A 443 -31.06 3.13 6.90
N SER A 444 -30.06 3.98 6.70
CA SER A 444 -29.83 4.67 5.43
C SER A 444 -29.43 3.72 4.31
N TYR A 445 -28.63 2.68 4.62
CA TYR A 445 -28.31 1.64 3.67
C TYR A 445 -29.49 0.71 3.40
N LYS A 446 -30.32 0.41 4.42
CA LYS A 446 -31.58 -0.31 4.19
C LYS A 446 -32.48 0.44 3.18
N GLU A 447 -32.61 1.75 3.34
CA GLU A 447 -33.35 2.57 2.37
C GLU A 447 -32.76 2.50 0.95
N LEU A 448 -31.43 2.42 0.81
CA LEU A 448 -30.76 2.24 -0.48
C LEU A 448 -30.98 0.83 -1.04
N SER A 449 -30.89 -0.20 -0.19
CA SER A 449 -31.18 -1.61 -0.52
C SER A 449 -32.57 -1.76 -1.10
N ASP A 450 -33.57 -1.17 -0.44
CA ASP A 450 -34.97 -1.19 -0.87
C ASP A 450 -35.14 -0.46 -2.21
N TYR A 451 -34.49 0.69 -2.39
CA TYR A 451 -34.55 1.47 -3.63
C TYR A 451 -33.89 0.76 -4.82
N LEU A 452 -32.74 0.11 -4.62
CA LEU A 452 -32.04 -0.66 -5.65
C LEU A 452 -32.60 -2.08 -5.83
N GLN A 453 -33.62 -2.47 -5.05
CA GLN A 453 -34.21 -3.80 -5.02
C GLN A 453 -33.14 -4.91 -4.89
N CYS A 454 -32.17 -4.71 -3.98
CA CYS A 454 -30.98 -5.55 -3.89
C CYS A 454 -31.30 -7.01 -3.53
N TYR A 455 -30.36 -7.92 -3.83
CA TYR A 455 -30.48 -9.33 -3.48
C TYR A 455 -30.27 -9.58 -1.99
N GLU A 456 -29.27 -8.94 -1.39
CA GLU A 456 -28.89 -9.15 0.01
C GLU A 456 -28.41 -7.83 0.66
N GLU A 457 -28.89 -7.53 1.87
CA GLU A 457 -28.43 -6.37 2.66
C GLU A 457 -27.01 -6.63 3.22
N THR A 458 -25.98 -6.26 2.48
CA THR A 458 -24.58 -6.52 2.84
C THR A 458 -23.74 -5.27 3.15
N LEU A 459 -24.29 -4.08 2.93
CA LEU A 459 -23.60 -2.81 3.17
C LEU A 459 -23.56 -2.51 4.66
N VAL A 460 -22.45 -2.88 5.30
CA VAL A 460 -22.20 -2.64 6.73
C VAL A 460 -21.02 -1.70 6.87
N MET A 461 -21.29 -0.48 7.33
CA MET A 461 -20.28 0.54 7.59
C MET A 461 -20.11 0.72 9.09
N LYS A 462 -18.87 0.68 9.55
CA LYS A 462 -18.52 0.73 10.98
C LYS A 462 -17.54 1.86 11.25
N ARG A 463 -17.56 2.38 12.48
CA ARG A 463 -16.59 3.37 12.92
C ARG A 463 -15.19 2.76 12.86
N GLU A 464 -14.30 3.42 12.13
CA GLU A 464 -12.90 3.02 11.98
C GLU A 464 -12.06 3.81 13.00
N CYS A 465 -11.83 5.12 12.79
CA CYS A 465 -10.97 5.90 13.69
C CYS A 465 -11.69 7.07 14.39
N ILE A 466 -11.20 7.43 15.57
CA ILE A 466 -11.52 8.69 16.27
C ILE A 466 -10.23 9.47 16.43
N ALA A 467 -10.17 10.66 15.83
CA ALA A 467 -9.05 11.58 15.90
C ALA A 467 -9.50 12.90 16.52
N ASP A 468 -8.69 13.45 17.43
CA ASP A 468 -9.00 14.75 18.04
C ASP A 468 -8.73 15.91 17.08
N ARG A 469 -7.78 15.72 16.15
CA ARG A 469 -7.46 16.69 15.10
C ARG A 469 -7.12 15.99 13.79
N GLY A 470 -7.55 16.59 12.69
CA GLY A 470 -7.27 16.14 11.34
C GLY A 470 -6.91 17.31 10.42
N ILE A 471 -5.97 17.10 9.50
CA ILE A 471 -5.56 18.11 8.51
C ILE A 471 -5.66 17.50 7.12
N TRP A 472 -6.37 18.17 6.22
CA TRP A 472 -6.48 17.81 4.81
C TRP A 472 -5.83 18.86 3.93
N THR A 473 -5.00 18.43 2.99
CA THR A 473 -4.38 19.32 1.99
C THR A 473 -4.96 19.09 0.59
N ALA A 474 -5.34 17.86 0.27
CA ALA A 474 -6.00 17.48 -0.99
C ALA A 474 -6.57 16.05 -0.89
N LYS A 475 -7.16 15.56 -1.99
CA LYS A 475 -7.52 14.14 -2.15
C LYS A 475 -6.37 13.21 -1.77
N LYS A 476 -6.68 12.19 -0.96
CA LYS A 476 -5.74 11.18 -0.46
C LYS A 476 -4.50 11.78 0.22
N ARG A 477 -4.61 13.00 0.76
CA ARG A 477 -3.52 13.72 1.45
C ARG A 477 -4.01 14.31 2.76
N TYR A 478 -3.85 13.54 3.84
CA TYR A 478 -4.31 13.93 5.17
C TYR A 478 -3.49 13.34 6.31
N ILE A 479 -3.67 13.94 7.49
CA ILE A 479 -3.01 13.60 8.75
C ILE A 479 -4.10 13.58 9.82
N LEU A 480 -4.13 12.53 10.63
CA LEU A 480 -5.06 12.35 11.74
C LEU A 480 -4.28 12.02 13.01
N ASN A 481 -4.62 12.67 14.11
CA ASN A 481 -4.09 12.34 15.44
C ASN A 481 -5.07 11.40 16.15
N VAL A 482 -4.84 10.08 15.97
CA VAL A 482 -5.83 9.03 16.26
C VAL A 482 -5.68 8.53 17.68
N TRP A 483 -6.79 8.53 18.41
CA TRP A 483 -6.89 8.00 19.79
C TRP A 483 -7.45 6.57 19.83
N ASP A 484 -8.40 6.26 18.94
CA ASP A 484 -9.04 4.95 18.84
C ASP A 484 -9.06 4.51 17.38
N ASN A 485 -8.61 3.28 17.11
CA ASN A 485 -8.58 2.71 15.77
C ASN A 485 -9.17 1.29 15.77
N GLU A 486 -10.34 1.13 15.17
CA GLU A 486 -11.12 -0.11 15.11
C GLU A 486 -11.37 -0.77 16.47
N GLY A 487 -11.49 0.05 17.53
CA GLY A 487 -11.73 -0.40 18.91
C GLY A 487 -10.46 -0.66 19.71
N VAL A 488 -9.27 -0.51 19.10
CA VAL A 488 -8.00 -0.49 19.83
C VAL A 488 -7.77 0.93 20.33
N ARG A 489 -7.74 1.10 21.64
CA ARG A 489 -7.51 2.39 22.31
C ARG A 489 -6.02 2.57 22.59
N TYR A 490 -5.49 3.74 22.23
CA TYR A 490 -4.11 4.12 22.54
C TYR A 490 -4.05 4.99 23.81
N GLU A 491 -3.01 4.82 24.63
CA GLU A 491 -2.72 5.74 25.75
C GLU A 491 -2.25 7.11 25.22
N GLU A 492 -1.41 7.12 24.19
CA GLU A 492 -0.98 8.32 23.47
C GLU A 492 -1.45 8.27 22.01
N PRO A 493 -1.91 9.41 21.44
CA PRO A 493 -2.45 9.41 20.09
C PRO A 493 -1.37 9.07 19.07
N LYS A 494 -1.77 8.31 18.04
CA LYS A 494 -0.89 7.88 16.94
C LYS A 494 -1.24 8.66 15.67
N LEU A 495 -0.23 9.20 15.00
CA LEU A 495 -0.41 9.89 13.72
C LEU A 495 -0.72 8.88 12.60
N LYS A 496 -1.94 8.92 12.07
CA LYS A 496 -2.34 8.23 10.83
C LYS A 496 -2.17 9.22 9.67
N MET A 497 -1.19 8.95 8.81
CA MET A 497 -0.83 9.81 7.67
C MET A 497 -1.10 9.09 6.37
N MET A 498 -1.76 9.76 5.43
CA MET A 498 -2.05 9.20 4.11
C MET A 498 -1.61 10.18 3.02
N GLY A 499 -0.76 9.69 2.11
CA GLY A 499 -0.30 10.43 0.93
C GLY A 499 0.55 11.67 1.20
N ILE A 500 0.97 11.92 2.45
CA ILE A 500 1.92 12.98 2.83
C ILE A 500 3.37 12.52 2.60
N GLU A 501 4.27 13.46 2.32
CA GLU A 501 5.67 13.21 2.00
C GLU A 501 6.41 12.38 3.06
N ALA A 502 6.01 12.45 4.33
CA ALA A 502 6.48 11.62 5.45
C ALA A 502 6.32 10.10 5.24
N VAL A 503 5.37 9.67 4.42
CA VAL A 503 5.08 8.26 4.13
C VAL A 503 5.31 7.87 2.68
N ARG A 504 5.75 8.81 1.83
CA ARG A 504 6.05 8.52 0.42
C ARG A 504 7.49 8.04 0.28
N SER A 505 7.69 6.86 -0.31
CA SER A 505 9.04 6.31 -0.55
C SER A 505 9.94 7.22 -1.39
N SER A 506 9.30 8.03 -2.24
CA SER A 506 9.72 9.26 -2.91
C SER A 506 10.63 10.25 -2.16
N THR A 507 10.49 10.33 -0.85
CA THR A 507 11.12 11.35 0.00
C THR A 507 12.30 10.71 0.72
N PRO A 508 13.45 11.39 0.87
CA PRO A 508 14.63 10.82 1.54
C PRO A 508 14.31 10.34 2.96
N ALA A 509 14.86 9.19 3.38
CA ALA A 509 14.48 8.56 4.65
C ALA A 509 14.67 9.45 5.90
N PRO A 510 15.80 10.15 6.07
CA PRO A 510 15.98 11.05 7.22
C PRO A 510 14.98 12.22 7.17
N VAL A 511 14.72 12.76 5.98
CA VAL A 511 13.75 13.84 5.79
C VAL A 511 12.34 13.39 6.12
N ARG A 512 11.95 12.15 5.82
CA ARG A 512 10.66 11.59 6.26
C ARG A 512 10.51 11.64 7.78
N GLN A 513 11.58 11.36 8.52
CA GLN A 513 11.55 11.43 9.98
C GLN A 513 11.41 12.88 10.46
N TYR A 514 12.19 13.82 9.91
CA TYR A 514 12.03 15.24 10.24
C TYR A 514 10.62 15.76 9.94
N ILE A 515 10.01 15.35 8.82
CA ILE A 515 8.62 15.72 8.54
C ILE A 515 7.69 15.12 9.59
N LYS A 516 7.84 13.85 9.99
CA LYS A 516 7.01 13.25 11.05
C LYS A 516 7.14 14.00 12.38
N ASP A 517 8.35 14.39 12.75
CA ASP A 517 8.61 15.13 13.97
C ASP A 517 7.99 16.53 13.91
N ALA A 518 8.13 17.22 12.78
CA ALA A 518 7.44 18.50 12.52
C ALA A 518 5.92 18.35 12.58
N LEU A 519 5.36 17.27 12.02
CA LEU A 519 3.93 16.98 12.07
C LEU A 519 3.45 16.74 13.50
N ASN A 520 4.24 16.05 14.33
CA ASN A 520 3.91 15.87 15.73
C ASN A 520 3.82 17.22 16.46
N ILE A 521 4.74 18.16 16.17
CA ILE A 521 4.69 19.53 16.69
C ILE A 521 3.47 20.29 16.16
N ILE A 522 3.11 20.14 14.88
CA ILE A 522 1.92 20.78 14.30
C ILE A 522 0.63 20.30 14.99
N MET A 523 0.54 19.01 15.31
CA MET A 523 -0.65 18.44 15.92
C MET A 523 -0.77 18.77 17.41
N ASN A 524 0.35 18.79 18.14
CA ASN A 524 0.37 18.81 19.61
C ASN A 524 1.06 20.03 20.24
N GLY A 525 1.77 20.85 19.46
CA GLY A 525 2.59 21.96 19.93
C GLY A 525 2.18 23.33 19.36
N THR A 526 3.15 24.23 19.24
CA THR A 526 2.95 25.65 18.86
C THR A 526 3.75 26.05 17.62
N GLU A 527 3.34 27.14 16.96
CA GLU A 527 4.03 27.70 15.80
C GLU A 527 5.49 28.06 16.11
N GLU A 528 5.77 28.66 17.27
CA GLU A 528 7.15 28.99 17.68
C GLU A 528 8.04 27.75 17.86
N GLN A 529 7.50 26.66 18.42
CA GLN A 529 8.23 25.40 18.54
C GLN A 529 8.56 24.83 17.17
N LEU A 530 7.63 24.95 16.21
CA LEU A 530 7.85 24.50 14.85
C LEU A 530 8.92 25.34 14.13
N ILE A 531 8.87 26.67 14.23
CA ILE A 531 9.86 27.56 13.61
C ILE A 531 11.27 27.21 14.12
N ARG A 532 11.44 27.08 15.45
CA ARG A 532 12.72 26.63 16.04
C ARG A 532 13.18 25.26 15.52
N PHE A 533 12.23 24.35 15.30
CA PHE A 533 12.52 23.03 14.75
C PHE A 533 12.92 23.07 13.27
N ILE A 534 12.32 23.96 12.47
CA ILE A 534 12.68 24.16 11.06
C ILE A 534 14.14 24.63 10.96
N ASP A 535 14.55 25.57 11.82
CA ASP A 535 15.93 26.09 11.85
C ASP A 535 16.94 25.00 12.25
N SER A 536 16.65 24.23 13.30
CA SER A 536 17.53 23.13 13.72
C SER A 536 17.62 22.02 12.67
N THR A 537 16.51 21.74 11.98
CA THR A 537 16.46 20.77 10.87
C THR A 537 17.31 21.20 9.70
N ARG A 538 17.37 22.51 9.38
CA ARG A 538 18.24 23.04 8.33
C ARG A 538 19.72 22.75 8.65
N ALA A 539 20.12 22.95 9.90
CA ALA A 539 21.48 22.64 10.34
C ALA A 539 21.78 21.13 10.24
N GLY A 540 20.90 20.28 10.77
CA GLY A 540 21.07 18.81 10.72
C GLY A 540 21.10 18.24 9.31
N LEU A 541 20.35 18.82 8.36
CA LEU A 541 20.36 18.39 6.95
C LEU A 541 21.71 18.65 6.25
N ASN A 542 22.44 19.68 6.66
CA ASN A 542 23.76 19.99 6.12
C ASN A 542 24.84 18.99 6.56
N GLU A 543 24.59 18.21 7.62
CA GLU A 543 25.50 17.16 8.11
C GLU A 543 25.28 15.82 7.41
N LEU A 544 24.18 15.65 6.67
CA LEU A 544 23.85 14.39 6.01
C LEU A 544 24.71 14.13 4.78
N SER A 545 24.96 12.84 4.54
CA SER A 545 25.63 12.40 3.33
C SER A 545 24.74 12.61 2.08
N PRO A 546 25.35 12.72 0.89
CA PRO A 546 24.60 12.82 -0.37
C PRO A 546 23.59 11.68 -0.55
N GLU A 547 23.95 10.46 -0.13
CA GLU A 547 23.15 9.24 -0.24
C GLU A 547 21.93 9.24 0.68
N GLN A 548 22.06 9.90 1.84
CA GLN A 548 20.99 10.06 2.82
C GLN A 548 20.00 11.15 2.40
N LEU A 549 20.50 12.21 1.75
CA LEU A 549 19.71 13.38 1.35
C LEU A 549 19.02 13.20 -0.01
N ALA A 550 19.55 12.37 -0.91
CA ALA A 550 19.07 12.24 -2.28
C ALA A 550 17.65 11.66 -2.40
N PHE A 551 16.89 12.15 -3.39
CA PHE A 551 15.52 11.73 -3.67
C PHE A 551 15.47 10.38 -4.38
N PRO A 552 14.79 9.36 -3.82
CA PRO A 552 14.58 8.08 -4.49
C PRO A 552 13.47 8.15 -5.55
N ARG A 553 13.78 7.69 -6.78
CA ARG A 553 12.86 7.64 -7.94
C ARG A 553 13.13 6.42 -8.81
N SER A 554 12.16 6.02 -9.62
CA SER A 554 12.42 5.09 -10.73
C SER A 554 12.79 5.87 -11.99
N ALA A 555 13.80 5.40 -12.71
CA ALA A 555 14.21 5.92 -14.00
C ALA A 555 13.60 5.04 -15.11
N ASN A 556 12.50 5.50 -15.71
CA ASN A 556 11.77 4.76 -16.75
C ASN A 556 11.88 5.46 -18.11
N ASN A 557 11.82 4.67 -19.18
CA ASN A 557 11.96 5.08 -20.56
C ASN A 557 13.26 5.85 -20.88
N LEU A 558 14.40 5.47 -20.28
CA LEU A 558 15.70 6.13 -20.52
C LEU A 558 16.00 6.32 -22.01
N HIS A 559 15.83 5.24 -22.79
CA HIS A 559 16.09 5.24 -24.24
C HIS A 559 15.25 6.27 -25.02
N LYS A 560 14.02 6.55 -24.58
CA LYS A 560 13.13 7.52 -25.23
C LYS A 560 13.65 8.95 -25.12
N PHE A 561 14.37 9.25 -24.04
CA PHE A 561 14.80 10.61 -23.73
C PHE A 561 16.26 10.90 -24.10
N MET A 562 17.05 9.87 -24.43
CA MET A 562 18.44 10.02 -24.87
C MET A 562 18.53 10.69 -26.25
N SER A 563 19.50 11.59 -26.40
CA SER A 563 19.80 12.30 -27.65
C SER A 563 21.29 12.18 -27.97
N PRO A 564 21.68 11.69 -29.15
CA PRO A 564 23.10 11.63 -29.53
C PRO A 564 23.78 13.01 -29.61
N ALA A 565 23.03 14.07 -29.94
CA ALA A 565 23.58 15.41 -30.13
C ALA A 565 23.68 16.24 -28.84
N THR A 566 22.77 16.02 -27.89
CA THR A 566 22.59 16.87 -26.69
C THR A 566 22.57 16.07 -25.39
N LEU A 567 22.94 14.78 -25.42
CA LEU A 567 22.76 13.76 -24.37
C LEU A 567 21.30 13.42 -24.06
N TYR A 568 20.42 14.41 -23.92
CA TYR A 568 19.00 14.22 -23.63
C TYR A 568 18.12 15.23 -24.40
N THR A 569 16.83 14.92 -24.50
CA THR A 569 15.82 15.72 -25.23
C THR A 569 15.16 16.78 -24.35
N LYS A 570 14.62 17.85 -24.95
CA LYS A 570 13.86 18.88 -24.21
C LYS A 570 12.59 18.25 -23.60
N GLY A 571 12.32 18.56 -22.33
CA GLY A 571 11.20 17.97 -21.58
C GLY A 571 11.52 16.64 -20.89
N THR A 572 12.79 16.20 -20.90
CA THR A 572 13.23 15.01 -20.15
C THR A 572 12.94 15.18 -18.66
N PRO A 573 12.24 14.22 -18.01
CA PRO A 573 12.03 14.26 -16.56
C PRO A 573 13.34 14.33 -15.79
N MET A 574 13.37 15.06 -14.68
CA MET A 574 14.61 15.40 -13.97
C MET A 574 15.41 14.18 -13.53
N GLN A 575 14.77 13.15 -12.99
CA GLN A 575 15.40 11.90 -12.58
C GLN A 575 15.95 11.10 -13.76
N VAL A 576 15.29 11.15 -14.92
CA VAL A 576 15.73 10.48 -16.15
C VAL A 576 16.96 11.21 -16.71
N ARG A 577 16.93 12.55 -16.73
CA ARG A 577 18.08 13.39 -17.09
C ARG A 577 19.28 13.09 -16.20
N ALA A 578 19.07 13.03 -14.88
CA ALA A 578 20.10 12.72 -13.90
C ALA A 578 20.72 11.32 -14.12
N ALA A 579 19.91 10.32 -14.46
CA ALA A 579 20.38 8.96 -14.80
C ALA A 579 21.19 8.92 -16.10
N ILE A 580 20.75 9.64 -17.14
CA ILE A 580 21.49 9.75 -18.41
C ILE A 580 22.86 10.38 -18.17
N LEU A 581 22.92 11.47 -17.39
CA LEU A 581 24.17 12.14 -17.02
C LEU A 581 25.10 11.20 -16.26
N PHE A 582 24.59 10.49 -15.25
CA PHE A 582 25.37 9.49 -14.52
C PHE A 582 25.99 8.45 -15.46
N ASN A 583 25.18 7.84 -16.34
CA ASN A 583 25.65 6.85 -17.29
C ASN A 583 26.69 7.39 -18.29
N HIS A 584 26.55 8.65 -18.70
CA HIS A 584 27.50 9.32 -19.58
C HIS A 584 28.86 9.49 -18.90
N TYR A 585 28.89 10.15 -17.74
CA TYR A 585 30.12 10.41 -17.00
C TYR A 585 30.77 9.13 -16.46
N LEU A 586 29.98 8.09 -16.18
CA LEU A 586 30.51 6.78 -15.82
C LEU A 586 31.35 6.18 -16.96
N LYS A 587 30.88 6.29 -18.20
CA LYS A 587 31.58 5.81 -19.40
C LYS A 587 32.78 6.69 -19.73
N GLU A 588 32.62 8.00 -19.66
CA GLU A 588 33.69 8.96 -19.93
C GLU A 588 34.88 8.76 -18.98
N ASN A 589 34.61 8.59 -17.68
CA ASN A 589 35.64 8.34 -16.66
C ASN A 589 36.09 6.86 -16.58
N LYS A 590 35.58 5.97 -17.45
CA LYS A 590 35.91 4.53 -17.48
C LYS A 590 35.65 3.80 -16.16
N LEU A 591 34.57 4.17 -15.47
CA LEU A 591 34.20 3.67 -14.14
C LEU A 591 33.20 2.50 -14.17
N THR A 592 32.85 1.99 -15.35
CA THR A 592 31.86 0.90 -15.53
C THR A 592 32.27 -0.44 -14.90
N ASN A 593 33.55 -0.61 -14.54
CA ASN A 593 34.03 -1.80 -13.83
C ASN A 593 33.85 -1.70 -12.31
N LYS A 594 33.64 -0.48 -11.79
CA LYS A 594 33.49 -0.18 -10.36
C LYS A 594 32.03 0.09 -9.99
N TYR A 595 31.31 0.80 -10.86
CA TYR A 595 29.91 1.17 -10.66
C TYR A 595 29.02 0.58 -11.74
N ASN A 596 27.81 0.21 -11.34
CA ASN A 596 26.79 -0.29 -12.27
C ASN A 596 26.16 0.87 -13.05
N VAL A 597 25.93 0.64 -14.34
CA VAL A 597 25.15 1.54 -15.20
C VAL A 597 23.68 1.48 -14.77
N ILE A 598 23.00 2.62 -14.74
CA ILE A 598 21.57 2.69 -14.45
C ILE A 598 20.80 2.15 -15.66
N ASN A 599 19.95 1.16 -15.43
CA ASN A 599 19.09 0.54 -16.44
C ASN A 599 17.67 1.09 -16.40
N ASP A 600 16.90 0.80 -17.43
CA ASP A 600 15.51 1.22 -17.50
C ASP A 600 14.65 0.47 -16.47
N GLY A 601 13.76 1.18 -15.79
CA GLY A 601 12.95 0.63 -14.68
C GLY A 601 13.65 0.67 -13.31
N GLU A 602 14.94 0.97 -13.26
CA GLU A 602 15.74 0.86 -12.04
C GLU A 602 15.44 1.99 -11.04
N LYS A 603 15.48 1.65 -9.75
CA LYS A 603 15.38 2.62 -8.66
C LYS A 603 16.72 3.32 -8.50
N ILE A 604 16.69 4.64 -8.56
CA ILE A 604 17.83 5.53 -8.43
C ILE A 604 17.59 6.54 -7.32
N LYS A 605 18.66 7.16 -6.86
CA LYS A 605 18.65 8.38 -6.08
C LYS A 605 19.13 9.52 -6.94
N TYR A 606 18.58 10.73 -6.77
CA TYR A 606 19.08 11.93 -7.43
C TYR A 606 19.22 13.10 -6.47
N ILE A 607 20.20 13.95 -6.71
CA ILE A 607 20.54 15.10 -5.87
C ILE A 607 20.76 16.36 -6.70
N PHE A 608 20.46 17.53 -6.13
CA PHE A 608 20.70 18.82 -6.76
C PHE A 608 22.14 19.29 -6.57
N LEU A 609 22.66 20.00 -7.57
CA LEU A 609 24.01 20.54 -7.60
C LEU A 609 23.99 22.06 -7.88
N LYS A 610 24.86 22.80 -7.20
CA LYS A 610 25.13 24.22 -7.46
C LYS A 610 25.92 24.37 -8.75
N LYS A 611 25.67 25.44 -9.51
CA LYS A 611 26.44 25.79 -10.72
C LYS A 611 27.33 27.00 -10.43
N PRO A 612 28.57 27.04 -10.95
CA PRO A 612 29.24 26.05 -11.81
C PRO A 612 29.76 24.83 -11.02
N ASN A 613 29.86 23.68 -11.69
CA ASN A 613 30.44 22.43 -11.17
C ASN A 613 31.07 21.62 -12.33
N PRO A 614 31.88 20.57 -12.06
CA PRO A 614 32.61 19.81 -13.07
C PRO A 614 31.77 19.26 -14.24
N ILE A 615 30.49 18.94 -14.01
CA ILE A 615 29.61 18.37 -15.04
C ILE A 615 28.72 19.41 -15.74
N GLY A 616 28.77 20.68 -15.31
CA GLY A 616 27.98 21.78 -15.87
C GLY A 616 26.46 21.68 -15.65
N GLU A 617 26.00 20.75 -14.81
CA GLU A 617 24.59 20.38 -14.65
C GLU A 617 24.09 20.53 -13.22
N ASN A 618 22.79 20.79 -13.02
CA ASN A 618 22.23 21.05 -11.69
C ASN A 618 21.69 19.79 -11.00
N VAL A 619 21.90 18.61 -11.58
CA VAL A 619 21.38 17.36 -11.03
C VAL A 619 22.26 16.18 -11.46
N ILE A 620 22.40 15.20 -10.57
CA ILE A 620 23.05 13.92 -10.87
C ILE A 620 22.29 12.80 -10.15
N ALA A 621 22.29 11.60 -10.74
CA ALA A 621 21.71 10.41 -10.12
C ALA A 621 22.79 9.39 -9.77
N PHE A 622 22.43 8.40 -8.96
CA PHE A 622 23.25 7.25 -8.62
C PHE A 622 22.37 6.11 -8.08
N ILE A 623 22.89 4.89 -8.04
CA ILE A 623 22.15 3.71 -7.53
C ILE A 623 22.33 3.61 -6.01
N SER A 624 23.58 3.41 -5.57
CA SER A 624 23.92 3.25 -4.15
C SER A 624 24.63 4.47 -3.59
N GLU A 625 25.71 4.89 -4.25
CA GLU A 625 26.57 5.98 -3.81
C GLU A 625 26.92 6.92 -4.97
N LEU A 626 27.20 8.18 -4.64
CA LEU A 626 27.71 9.15 -5.61
C LEU A 626 29.21 8.87 -5.85
N PRO A 627 29.64 8.56 -7.09
CA PRO A 627 31.05 8.28 -7.37
C PRO A 627 31.95 9.45 -6.94
N ARG A 628 32.92 9.16 -6.09
CA ARG A 628 33.86 10.17 -5.55
C ARG A 628 34.71 10.78 -6.68
N GLU A 629 34.97 9.99 -7.71
CA GLU A 629 35.71 10.35 -8.91
C GLU A 629 35.04 11.47 -9.71
N PHE A 630 33.73 11.68 -9.57
CA PHE A 630 33.05 12.82 -10.19
C PHE A 630 33.36 14.16 -9.50
N GLN A 631 33.92 14.13 -8.27
CA GLN A 631 34.28 15.32 -7.48
C GLN A 631 33.11 16.30 -7.27
N LEU A 632 31.88 15.76 -7.15
CA LEU A 632 30.64 16.55 -7.07
C LEU A 632 30.20 16.88 -5.63
N THR A 633 30.77 16.22 -4.62
CA THR A 633 30.37 16.40 -3.21
C THR A 633 30.39 17.86 -2.74
N PRO A 634 31.42 18.68 -3.04
CA PRO A 634 31.43 20.09 -2.62
C PRO A 634 30.37 20.96 -3.31
N TYR A 635 29.79 20.47 -4.40
CA TYR A 635 28.82 21.20 -5.23
C TYR A 635 27.38 20.80 -4.93
N ILE A 636 27.12 20.02 -3.88
CA ILE A 636 25.76 19.65 -3.49
C ILE A 636 24.98 20.88 -3.05
N ASP A 637 23.78 21.04 -3.60
CA ASP A 637 22.90 22.16 -3.30
C ASP A 637 21.98 21.85 -2.11
N TYR A 638 22.57 21.89 -0.91
CA TYR A 638 21.85 21.64 0.34
C TYR A 638 20.65 22.59 0.57
N ASP A 639 20.72 23.84 0.10
CA ASP A 639 19.64 24.82 0.22
C ASP A 639 18.42 24.41 -0.63
N THR A 640 18.67 24.02 -1.89
CA THR A 640 17.62 23.47 -2.76
C THR A 640 17.10 22.14 -2.24
N MET A 641 17.97 21.27 -1.69
CA MET A 641 17.55 20.01 -1.08
C MET A 641 16.63 20.27 0.11
N PHE A 642 17.02 21.09 1.09
CA PHE A 642 16.21 21.49 2.23
C PHE A 642 14.84 22.02 1.81
N THR A 643 14.86 22.97 0.87
CA THR A 643 13.63 23.62 0.38
C THR A 643 12.69 22.61 -0.23
N LYS A 644 13.16 21.80 -1.19
CA LYS A 644 12.29 20.89 -1.94
C LYS A 644 11.92 19.62 -1.18
N SER A 645 12.80 19.10 -0.31
CA SER A 645 12.58 17.83 0.37
C SER A 645 11.78 18.01 1.67
N PHE A 646 11.96 19.13 2.36
CA PHE A 646 11.41 19.37 3.69
C PHE A 646 10.47 20.58 3.74
N LEU A 647 10.96 21.76 3.35
CA LEU A 647 10.22 23.02 3.55
C LEU A 647 8.97 23.12 2.67
N ASP A 648 9.06 22.85 1.37
CA ASP A 648 7.93 22.93 0.43
C ASP A 648 6.81 21.94 0.81
N PRO A 649 7.10 20.65 1.13
CA PRO A 649 6.08 19.75 1.67
C PRO A 649 5.42 20.25 2.95
N LEU A 650 6.22 20.85 3.86
CA LEU A 650 5.70 21.37 5.12
C LEU A 650 4.83 22.60 4.89
N LYS A 651 5.24 23.53 4.02
CA LYS A 651 4.47 24.73 3.65
C LYS A 651 3.06 24.39 3.16
N VAL A 652 2.91 23.36 2.33
CA VAL A 652 1.58 22.90 1.88
C VAL A 652 0.64 22.58 3.06
N ILE A 653 1.17 22.10 4.18
CA ILE A 653 0.41 21.83 5.40
C ILE A 653 0.24 23.10 6.23
N LEU A 654 1.28 23.93 6.35
CA LEU A 654 1.27 25.17 7.13
C LEU A 654 0.32 26.23 6.56
N ASP A 655 0.29 26.37 5.24
CA ASP A 655 -0.62 27.27 4.52
C ASP A 655 -2.08 26.94 4.82
N VAL A 656 -2.40 25.66 5.02
CA VAL A 656 -3.75 25.18 5.36
C VAL A 656 -4.14 25.53 6.80
N ILE A 657 -3.21 25.50 7.74
CA ILE A 657 -3.45 25.83 9.15
C ILE A 657 -3.18 27.30 9.48
N GLY A 658 -2.68 28.08 8.52
CA GLY A 658 -2.35 29.49 8.68
C GLY A 658 -1.06 29.76 9.46
N TRP A 659 -0.15 28.78 9.57
CA TRP A 659 1.13 28.94 10.27
C TRP A 659 2.23 29.37 9.30
N LYS A 660 3.27 30.03 9.84
CA LYS A 660 4.42 30.49 9.09
C LYS A 660 5.63 29.60 9.33
N THR A 661 6.59 29.66 8.41
CA THR A 661 7.86 28.92 8.51
C THR A 661 8.96 29.70 9.22
N GLU A 662 8.78 31.01 9.38
CA GLU A 662 9.76 31.94 9.94
C GLU A 662 9.04 33.02 10.74
N THR A 663 9.68 33.54 11.79
CA THR A 663 9.14 34.65 12.58
C THR A 663 9.09 35.90 11.71
N VAL A 664 7.89 36.43 11.46
CA VAL A 664 7.72 37.71 10.77
C VAL A 664 7.72 38.79 11.83
N ALA A 665 8.73 39.66 11.81
CA ALA A 665 8.80 40.81 12.71
C ALA A 665 7.50 41.62 12.63
N THR A 666 6.84 41.75 13.76
CA THR A 666 5.65 42.59 13.92
C THR A 666 6.07 43.97 14.41
N LEU A 667 5.21 44.98 14.23
CA LEU A 667 5.45 46.32 14.76
C LEU A 667 5.62 46.31 16.30
N ASP A 668 5.03 45.32 16.98
CA ASP A 668 5.14 45.15 18.43
C ASP A 668 6.53 44.65 18.87
N ASP A 669 7.26 43.92 18.01
CA ASP A 669 8.65 43.51 18.26
C ASP A 669 9.64 44.70 18.23
N PHE A 670 9.17 45.88 17.80
CA PHE A 670 9.95 47.12 17.85
C PHE A 670 9.84 47.83 19.21
N PHE A 671 8.88 47.43 20.05
CA PHE A 671 8.58 48.05 21.35
C PHE A 671 8.86 47.14 22.56
N SER A 672 9.29 45.89 22.33
CA SER A 672 9.80 44.95 23.32
C SER A 672 11.32 44.87 23.31
#